data_AF-A0A6M3XDM7-F1
#
_entry.id   AF-A0A6M3XDM7-F1
#
_cell.length_a   1.000
_cell.length_b   1.000
_cell.length_c   1.000
_cell.angle_alpha   90.00
_cell.angle_beta   90.00
_cell.angle_gamma   90.00
#
_symmetry.space_group_name_H-M   'P 1'
#
loop_
_entity.id
_entity.type
_entity.pdbx_description
1 polymer ?
#
loop_
_entity_poly.entity_id
_entity_poly.type
_entity_poly.pdbx_seq_one_letter_code
_entity_poly.pdbx_strand_id
1 'polypeptide(L)'
;MSEPKMTILLHSVAPFISSGYGKVTRYVSTLLTKYGYRVIVSAYYGTEPGGIINYNGVIVLSSKDGPFGIQSAAKYARQFKTDIQILHCYDDQTEILTDKGWKLFKDLDGTEKVVQYDENKKYLEYIKPERYFVVPYEGDMYYLESRDLSLCVSPNHRLYVKKRDSTRKNDYRIEYPQEVLGKRRKYLKIATWKDKSLMLKNKRELSKILNKKGWISSNSITRNLSTRNRNLADKYQEIAIKAGFSSDIHKERKQFIVSIKKRKDTEIRPQFNLGHDGFKKYKGYIYSVKVPSGLILTRRSSKIVIGGNTDWWAFSSFVDIMPYPVLYGPMDHVNYPEEIMSFTRKYRNIISLCNWQKEELLKKGIESIVIPHGVDLSIYKPLNKEECRNRLKLGLEDKFVFGTVAANSDKENRKNHAGMIKAMKYFLDENPDVKDVVWLYHSVPSSSPIIVKECKTGLIDVRPIYSLFTRWKSGTETKDLKGYEVFSNGKFVPLLSIHRHKVSKFTNLLRIRTLKSIIETTDNHSLFSMDGKEIEAGKLKINNNILTSELPLLNGSCQITSDLAWLLGFFVAEGSLSRGRINIDNTNLELLEHCKTIFTNVFGIRGRIQRSPSMNIYRLVINSDYLSKMFYNWCYYYESKYRKCKKIPKVVLNSCSKEIQYSFLDGYNKGDGIKKEKVNYDFVSFKTVSETLALGLCLLIKKALEQDYSLYYDKEKNAIQINLHSKDSSNRSNNTSIKDIALVPLEERDSRGRILTHRSLYLYDITTESGMFNTGVGSIVAHNSNPIDPRGMPLSNIVHKWGLDNIVRFLDPGMFDIGLSEEEMA
;
A
#
# COMPACT_ATOMS: atom_id res chain seq x y z
N MET A 1 46.31 0.22 -11.00
CA MET A 1 45.75 0.43 -12.35
C MET A 1 46.31 1.74 -12.90
N SER A 2 46.25 1.96 -14.20
CA SER A 2 46.45 3.28 -14.81
C SER A 2 45.39 4.28 -14.33
N GLU A 3 45.63 5.57 -14.54
CA GLU A 3 44.64 6.61 -14.28
C GLU A 3 43.40 6.47 -15.19
N PRO A 4 42.22 6.96 -14.75
CA PRO A 4 40.98 6.90 -15.50
C PRO A 4 40.86 8.01 -16.55
N LYS A 5 40.07 7.79 -17.60
CA LYS A 5 39.95 8.73 -18.74
C LYS A 5 39.32 10.09 -18.40
N MET A 6 38.35 10.12 -17.48
CA MET A 6 37.53 11.28 -17.08
C MET A 6 36.60 10.84 -15.94
N THR A 7 36.47 11.58 -14.86
CA THR A 7 35.88 11.11 -13.60
C THR A 7 34.39 11.51 -13.48
N ILE A 8 33.44 10.63 -13.85
CA ILE A 8 32.00 10.87 -14.07
C ILE A 8 31.07 10.91 -12.77
N LEU A 9 31.26 11.74 -11.72
CA LEU A 9 30.45 11.82 -10.45
C LEU A 9 28.91 12.21 -10.50
N LEU A 10 27.88 11.34 -10.49
CA LEU A 10 26.45 11.84 -10.43
C LEU A 10 26.03 12.39 -9.05
N HIS A 11 24.85 13.01 -9.03
CA HIS A 11 23.96 13.01 -7.89
C HIS A 11 22.61 12.36 -8.21
N SER A 12 22.18 11.33 -7.48
CA SER A 12 20.81 10.79 -7.58
C SER A 12 20.46 9.84 -6.41
N VAL A 13 19.28 9.22 -6.46
CA VAL A 13 18.80 8.23 -5.50
C VAL A 13 19.80 7.09 -5.48
N ALA A 14 20.23 6.74 -4.28
CA ALA A 14 21.11 5.62 -4.11
C ALA A 14 20.39 4.34 -4.60
N PRO A 15 20.93 3.59 -5.58
CA PRO A 15 20.19 2.59 -6.32
C PRO A 15 19.97 1.24 -5.62
N PHE A 16 20.15 1.16 -4.29
CA PHE A 16 19.41 0.21 -3.48
C PHE A 16 17.92 0.57 -3.37
N ILE A 17 17.49 1.77 -3.75
CA ILE A 17 16.07 2.10 -3.67
C ILE A 17 15.34 1.56 -4.90
N SER A 18 14.15 1.00 -4.66
CA SER A 18 13.27 0.29 -5.61
C SER A 18 12.25 1.18 -6.33
N SER A 19 12.42 2.50 -6.27
CA SER A 19 11.49 3.51 -6.79
C SER A 19 11.45 3.62 -8.33
N GLY A 20 10.86 4.68 -8.90
CA GLY A 20 11.01 5.01 -10.34
C GLY A 20 12.44 5.43 -10.67
N TYR A 21 12.95 6.36 -9.85
CA TYR A 21 14.35 6.70 -9.53
C TYR A 21 15.19 5.46 -9.10
N GLY A 22 14.48 4.33 -8.95
CA GLY A 22 14.85 2.93 -8.78
C GLY A 22 14.95 2.06 -10.06
N LYS A 23 14.80 2.57 -11.31
CA LYS A 23 14.70 1.80 -12.61
C LYS A 23 15.71 1.99 -13.80
N VAL A 24 15.89 3.14 -14.49
CA VAL A 24 16.75 3.33 -15.71
C VAL A 24 18.21 3.93 -15.60
N THR A 25 18.51 5.19 -15.23
CA THR A 25 19.88 5.77 -15.03
C THR A 25 20.99 4.98 -14.29
N ARG A 26 20.70 4.03 -13.41
CA ARG A 26 21.73 3.10 -12.88
C ARG A 26 22.23 2.16 -13.96
N TYR A 27 21.43 1.88 -14.98
CA TYR A 27 21.98 1.38 -16.23
C TYR A 27 23.01 2.36 -16.86
N VAL A 28 23.24 3.59 -16.37
CA VAL A 28 23.86 4.70 -17.13
C VAL A 28 25.25 5.13 -16.64
N SER A 29 25.62 4.87 -15.39
CA SER A 29 27.01 4.55 -15.01
C SER A 29 27.17 3.22 -14.27
N THR A 30 26.20 2.30 -14.43
CA THR A 30 26.72 0.99 -14.85
C THR A 30 27.50 1.16 -16.15
N LEU A 31 26.97 1.99 -17.06
CA LEU A 31 27.51 2.31 -18.40
C LEU A 31 28.78 3.17 -18.35
N LEU A 32 28.66 4.46 -18.00
CA LEU A 32 29.58 5.52 -18.38
C LEU A 32 30.97 5.40 -17.80
N THR A 33 31.12 5.37 -16.46
CA THR A 33 32.39 5.01 -15.81
C THR A 33 33.05 3.82 -16.48
N LYS A 34 32.21 2.86 -16.88
CA LYS A 34 32.69 1.60 -17.35
C LYS A 34 33.30 1.78 -18.77
N TYR A 35 33.01 2.83 -19.51
CA TYR A 35 33.78 3.16 -20.72
C TYR A 35 35.19 3.73 -20.43
N GLY A 36 35.73 3.50 -19.22
CA GLY A 36 37.09 3.89 -18.77
C GLY A 36 37.15 5.19 -17.96
N TYR A 37 36.00 5.82 -17.74
CA TYR A 37 35.80 7.00 -16.90
C TYR A 37 35.84 6.62 -15.38
N ARG A 38 35.91 7.50 -14.36
CA ARG A 38 35.96 7.13 -12.90
C ARG A 38 34.83 7.74 -12.09
N VAL A 39 34.07 7.02 -11.28
CA VAL A 39 32.79 7.58 -10.83
C VAL A 39 32.56 7.55 -9.33
N ILE A 40 31.73 8.50 -8.93
CA ILE A 40 31.30 8.85 -7.58
C ILE A 40 29.79 9.09 -7.67
N VAL A 41 29.02 8.87 -6.61
CA VAL A 41 27.62 9.31 -6.53
C VAL A 41 27.38 9.97 -5.21
N SER A 42 26.90 11.20 -5.29
CA SER A 42 26.18 11.80 -4.20
C SER A 42 24.84 11.09 -4.01
N ALA A 43 24.68 10.32 -2.93
CA ALA A 43 23.44 9.61 -2.61
C ALA A 43 22.62 10.38 -1.57
N TYR A 44 21.48 10.92 -1.99
CA TYR A 44 20.61 11.68 -1.10
C TYR A 44 19.69 10.80 -0.26
N TYR A 45 19.06 9.82 -0.90
CA TYR A 45 18.01 9.01 -0.32
C TYR A 45 18.45 7.56 -0.09
N GLY A 46 18.24 7.07 1.14
CA GLY A 46 18.46 5.69 1.58
C GLY A 46 19.86 5.33 2.11
N THR A 47 20.87 6.19 1.93
CA THR A 47 22.08 6.20 2.77
C THR A 47 21.82 6.94 4.08
N GLU A 48 22.63 6.69 5.12
CA GLU A 48 22.72 7.51 6.34
C GLU A 48 24.07 8.29 6.39
N PRO A 49 24.17 9.42 7.13
CA PRO A 49 25.36 10.28 7.16
C PRO A 49 26.69 9.57 7.49
N GLY A 50 27.80 10.11 6.98
CA GLY A 50 29.16 9.58 7.18
C GLY A 50 29.52 8.32 6.36
N GLY A 51 28.55 7.67 5.71
CA GLY A 51 28.75 6.45 4.94
C GLY A 51 29.40 6.68 3.57
N ILE A 52 30.69 6.38 3.44
CA ILE A 52 31.40 6.23 2.15
C ILE A 52 31.04 4.86 1.52
N ILE A 53 29.76 4.76 1.15
CA ILE A 53 28.95 3.62 0.72
C ILE A 53 29.11 3.29 -0.78
N ASN A 54 30.33 3.52 -1.28
CA ASN A 54 30.91 3.05 -2.53
C ASN A 54 30.09 1.95 -3.21
N TYR A 55 29.56 2.19 -4.41
CA TYR A 55 28.83 1.21 -5.16
C TYR A 55 29.42 0.93 -6.51
N ASN A 56 29.95 -0.26 -6.62
CA ASN A 56 30.70 -0.80 -7.72
C ASN A 56 31.06 0.25 -8.77
N GLY A 57 32.25 0.83 -8.51
CA GLY A 57 33.00 1.89 -9.21
C GLY A 57 32.29 3.19 -9.39
N VAL A 58 31.22 3.33 -8.64
CA VAL A 58 30.63 4.59 -8.36
C VAL A 58 30.74 4.80 -6.87
N ILE A 59 31.74 5.58 -6.47
CA ILE A 59 32.01 5.97 -5.09
C ILE A 59 30.78 6.67 -4.51
N VAL A 60 29.81 5.91 -3.98
CA VAL A 60 28.65 6.51 -3.34
C VAL A 60 29.09 7.07 -2.02
N LEU A 61 28.66 8.29 -1.78
CA LEU A 61 28.95 9.02 -0.59
C LEU A 61 27.59 9.43 -0.03
N SER A 62 27.39 9.18 1.26
CA SER A 62 26.19 9.61 1.96
C SER A 62 26.12 11.13 1.87
N SER A 63 25.22 11.61 1.03
CA SER A 63 25.06 13.03 0.81
C SER A 63 23.88 13.49 1.64
N LYS A 64 24.22 14.26 2.69
CA LYS A 64 23.30 14.66 3.75
C LYS A 64 23.48 16.11 4.19
N ASP A 65 24.61 16.73 3.84
CA ASP A 65 24.84 18.15 4.07
C ASP A 65 24.21 18.96 2.93
N GLY A 66 23.27 19.85 3.28
CA GLY A 66 22.47 20.63 2.34
C GLY A 66 21.26 19.86 1.76
N PRO A 67 20.41 20.53 0.96
CA PRO A 67 19.21 19.93 0.36
C PRO A 67 19.58 18.72 -0.50
N PHE A 68 18.97 17.57 -0.22
CA PHE A 68 19.34 16.28 -0.80
C PHE A 68 20.85 15.97 -0.73
N GLY A 69 21.63 16.62 0.14
CA GLY A 69 23.07 16.39 0.22
C GLY A 69 23.91 16.99 -0.91
N ILE A 70 23.37 17.95 -1.69
CA ILE A 70 24.10 18.60 -2.80
C ILE A 70 25.43 19.22 -2.35
N GLN A 71 25.55 19.67 -1.09
CA GLN A 71 26.79 20.27 -0.59
C GLN A 71 27.84 19.21 -0.25
N SER A 72 27.43 18.05 0.31
CA SER A 72 28.31 16.88 0.39
C SER A 72 28.80 16.50 -1.02
N ALA A 73 27.89 16.42 -2.01
CA ALA A 73 28.19 16.13 -3.42
C ALA A 73 29.37 16.95 -3.96
N ALA A 74 29.27 18.27 -3.87
CA ALA A 74 30.26 19.18 -4.43
C ALA A 74 31.54 19.28 -3.60
N LYS A 75 31.47 18.99 -2.29
CA LYS A 75 32.67 18.77 -1.46
C LYS A 75 33.47 17.59 -2.00
N TYR A 76 32.79 16.46 -2.29
CA TYR A 76 33.41 15.27 -2.87
C TYR A 76 33.92 15.49 -4.31
N ALA A 77 33.21 16.26 -5.13
CA ALA A 77 33.64 16.60 -6.49
C ALA A 77 35.00 17.31 -6.53
N ARG A 78 35.18 18.29 -5.62
CA ARG A 78 36.43 19.02 -5.44
C ARG A 78 37.51 18.15 -4.78
N GLN A 79 37.14 17.37 -3.76
CA GLN A 79 38.08 16.55 -2.98
C GLN A 79 38.67 15.36 -3.76
N PHE A 80 37.89 14.72 -4.65
CA PHE A 80 38.35 13.60 -5.48
C PHE A 80 38.77 14.01 -6.91
N LYS A 81 38.65 15.30 -7.25
CA LYS A 81 38.89 15.91 -8.57
C LYS A 81 38.11 15.18 -9.69
N THR A 82 36.86 15.58 -9.90
CA THR A 82 35.92 14.89 -10.79
C THR A 82 35.64 15.65 -12.10
N ASP A 83 35.56 14.94 -13.23
CA ASP A 83 35.68 15.52 -14.58
C ASP A 83 34.39 15.55 -15.44
N ILE A 84 33.37 14.68 -15.23
CA ILE A 84 31.94 14.74 -15.72
C ILE A 84 31.06 14.00 -14.64
N GLN A 85 29.74 13.63 -14.77
CA GLN A 85 28.85 13.26 -13.61
C GLN A 85 27.59 12.25 -13.77
N ILE A 86 27.63 10.86 -13.65
CA ILE A 86 26.53 9.76 -13.78
C ILE A 86 26.71 8.40 -12.90
N LEU A 87 25.82 7.33 -12.74
CA LEU A 87 25.68 6.22 -11.62
C LEU A 87 25.46 4.66 -12.06
N HIS A 88 25.85 3.35 -11.68
CA HIS A 88 26.46 2.38 -10.62
C HIS A 88 26.59 0.77 -11.00
N CYS A 89 27.52 -0.24 -10.65
CA CYS A 89 27.42 -1.81 -10.93
C CYS A 89 27.57 -3.10 -9.90
N TYR A 90 28.27 -4.27 -10.25
CA TYR A 90 28.85 -5.50 -9.51
C TYR A 90 30.44 -5.46 -9.52
N ASP A 91 31.31 -6.39 -9.00
CA ASP A 91 32.82 -6.26 -8.84
C ASP A 91 33.81 -6.99 -9.83
N ASP A 92 35.15 -6.80 -9.66
CA ASP A 92 36.24 -7.27 -10.57
C ASP A 92 36.64 -8.75 -10.53
N GLN A 93 36.35 -9.42 -9.42
CA GLN A 93 36.52 -10.87 -9.27
C GLN A 93 35.22 -11.61 -9.59
N THR A 94 34.16 -10.90 -9.96
CA THR A 94 32.93 -11.51 -10.47
C THR A 94 33.08 -11.80 -11.97
N GLU A 95 32.65 -13.00 -12.31
CA GLU A 95 32.62 -13.60 -13.63
C GLU A 95 31.19 -13.66 -14.16
N ILE A 96 31.05 -13.66 -15.48
CA ILE A 96 29.77 -13.89 -16.16
C ILE A 96 29.88 -15.12 -17.06
N LEU A 97 28.78 -15.86 -17.20
CA LEU A 97 28.74 -16.98 -18.13
C LEU A 97 28.47 -16.45 -19.54
N THR A 98 29.47 -16.58 -20.41
CA THR A 98 29.38 -16.26 -21.84
C THR A 98 29.13 -17.51 -22.68
N ASP A 99 28.84 -17.32 -23.96
CA ASP A 99 28.83 -18.39 -24.96
C ASP A 99 30.22 -18.98 -25.21
N LYS A 100 31.28 -18.20 -24.99
CA LYS A 100 32.69 -18.63 -24.94
C LYS A 100 33.13 -19.27 -23.60
N GLY A 101 32.21 -19.45 -22.65
CA GLY A 101 32.48 -20.00 -21.30
C GLY A 101 32.54 -18.93 -20.21
N TRP A 102 33.18 -19.24 -19.07
CA TRP A 102 33.36 -18.25 -17.99
C TRP A 102 34.45 -17.24 -18.35
N LYS A 103 34.12 -15.94 -18.24
CA LYS A 103 35.07 -14.82 -18.27
C LYS A 103 34.88 -13.98 -17.01
N LEU A 104 35.97 -13.41 -16.44
CA LEU A 104 35.81 -12.27 -15.54
C LEU A 104 35.13 -11.15 -16.31
N PHE A 105 34.27 -10.38 -15.66
CA PHE A 105 33.59 -9.28 -16.35
C PHE A 105 34.55 -8.24 -16.97
N LYS A 106 35.81 -8.21 -16.54
CA LYS A 106 36.87 -7.31 -17.05
C LYS A 106 37.54 -7.81 -18.32
N ASP A 107 37.40 -9.09 -18.62
CA ASP A 107 37.98 -9.76 -19.79
C ASP A 107 36.95 -9.84 -20.94
N LEU A 108 35.80 -9.18 -20.80
CA LEU A 108 34.74 -9.13 -21.81
C LEU A 108 35.14 -8.20 -22.96
N ASP A 109 35.15 -8.75 -24.17
CA ASP A 109 35.57 -8.06 -25.39
C ASP A 109 34.40 -7.35 -26.10
N GLY A 110 33.16 -7.66 -25.73
CA GLY A 110 31.94 -7.04 -26.26
C GLY A 110 31.31 -7.82 -27.41
N THR A 111 31.97 -8.87 -27.91
CA THR A 111 31.44 -9.75 -28.96
C THR A 111 30.59 -10.89 -28.41
N GLU A 112 30.68 -11.17 -27.10
CA GLU A 112 30.06 -12.34 -26.48
C GLU A 112 28.54 -12.22 -26.27
N LYS A 113 27.88 -13.37 -26.13
CA LYS A 113 26.53 -13.47 -25.55
C LYS A 113 26.63 -13.89 -24.09
N VAL A 114 25.86 -13.25 -23.23
CA VAL A 114 25.81 -13.54 -21.79
C VAL A 114 24.51 -14.26 -21.43
N VAL A 115 24.48 -14.95 -20.30
CA VAL A 115 23.24 -15.57 -19.79
C VAL A 115 22.37 -14.55 -19.05
N GLN A 116 21.20 -14.23 -19.60
CA GLN A 116 20.13 -13.52 -18.88
C GLN A 116 19.11 -14.50 -18.27
N TYR A 117 18.34 -14.02 -17.29
CA TYR A 117 17.20 -14.73 -16.72
C TYR A 117 15.91 -13.92 -16.90
N ASP A 118 15.01 -14.39 -17.75
CA ASP A 118 13.70 -13.78 -17.93
C ASP A 118 12.80 -14.13 -16.74
N GLU A 119 12.44 -13.14 -15.92
CA GLU A 119 11.57 -13.36 -14.77
C GLU A 119 10.13 -13.71 -15.18
N ASN A 120 9.60 -13.20 -16.29
CA ASN A 120 8.22 -13.48 -16.69
C ASN A 120 8.11 -14.90 -17.27
N LYS A 121 9.07 -15.27 -18.13
CA LYS A 121 9.13 -16.56 -18.84
C LYS A 121 9.86 -17.65 -18.05
N LYS A 122 10.42 -17.31 -16.88
CA LYS A 122 11.13 -18.18 -15.90
C LYS A 122 12.25 -19.05 -16.52
N TYR A 123 12.99 -18.51 -17.49
CA TYR A 123 14.08 -19.24 -18.17
C TYR A 123 15.40 -18.48 -18.30
N LEU A 124 16.47 -19.24 -18.58
CA LEU A 124 17.78 -18.77 -18.99
C LEU A 124 17.92 -18.80 -20.51
N GLU A 125 18.56 -17.78 -21.09
CA GLU A 125 18.97 -17.74 -22.49
C GLU A 125 20.29 -16.96 -22.67
N TYR A 126 20.99 -17.25 -23.77
CA TYR A 126 22.14 -16.47 -24.21
C TYR A 126 21.69 -15.29 -25.06
N ILE A 127 21.96 -14.07 -24.61
CA ILE A 127 21.64 -12.83 -25.32
C ILE A 127 22.90 -11.97 -25.47
N LYS A 128 23.04 -11.24 -26.57
CA LYS A 128 24.08 -10.20 -26.68
C LYS A 128 23.67 -9.04 -25.76
N PRO A 129 24.50 -8.58 -24.82
CA PRO A 129 24.20 -7.38 -24.06
C PRO A 129 23.91 -6.18 -24.96
N GLU A 130 22.88 -5.43 -24.60
CA GLU A 130 22.54 -4.17 -25.26
C GLU A 130 23.69 -3.15 -25.14
N ARG A 131 24.41 -3.22 -24.02
CA ARG A 131 25.59 -2.39 -23.80
C ARG A 131 26.60 -3.09 -22.88
N TYR A 132 27.87 -2.81 -23.14
CA TYR A 132 29.07 -3.29 -22.44
C TYR A 132 29.87 -2.14 -21.85
N PHE A 133 30.70 -2.47 -20.87
CA PHE A 133 31.17 -1.50 -19.90
C PHE A 133 32.48 -2.09 -19.11
N VAL A 134 33.39 -1.35 -18.36
CA VAL A 134 34.57 -1.54 -17.34
C VAL A 134 34.90 -0.34 -16.29
N VAL A 135 34.42 -0.22 -15.00
CA VAL A 135 34.26 1.06 -14.14
C VAL A 135 35.27 1.15 -12.91
N PRO A 136 36.04 2.25 -12.61
CA PRO A 136 36.86 2.47 -11.37
C PRO A 136 36.30 3.16 -10.08
N TYR A 137 36.85 2.84 -8.86
CA TYR A 137 36.13 2.75 -7.54
C TYR A 137 36.93 2.98 -6.21
N GLU A 138 36.29 3.36 -5.06
CA GLU A 138 36.91 3.51 -3.69
C GLU A 138 35.97 3.66 -2.43
N GLY A 139 35.94 2.69 -1.49
CA GLY A 139 35.04 2.62 -0.29
C GLY A 139 34.17 1.34 -0.12
N ASP A 140 33.05 1.33 0.64
CA ASP A 140 32.32 0.10 1.09
C ASP A 140 31.49 -0.73 0.08
N MET A 141 31.86 -1.99 -0.18
CA MET A 141 31.08 -3.03 -0.86
C MET A 141 30.25 -3.93 0.06
N TYR A 142 29.14 -4.52 -0.43
CA TYR A 142 28.44 -5.63 0.23
C TYR A 142 29.12 -6.98 -0.07
N TYR A 143 29.93 -7.43 0.87
CA TYR A 143 30.58 -8.73 0.80
C TYR A 143 29.75 -9.78 1.55
N LEU A 144 29.24 -10.76 0.80
CA LEU A 144 28.57 -11.94 1.32
C LEU A 144 29.28 -13.21 0.82
N GLU A 145 29.96 -13.89 1.73
CA GLU A 145 30.65 -15.17 1.51
C GLU A 145 30.03 -16.25 2.40
N SER A 146 29.90 -17.45 1.86
CA SER A 146 29.31 -18.59 2.55
C SER A 146 29.72 -19.89 1.84
N ARG A 147 29.33 -21.05 2.38
CA ARG A 147 29.59 -22.34 1.72
C ARG A 147 29.04 -22.41 0.27
N ASP A 148 27.88 -21.83 0.02
CA ASP A 148 27.11 -22.00 -1.22
C ASP A 148 26.95 -20.72 -2.06
N LEU A 149 27.43 -19.57 -1.60
CA LEU A 149 27.37 -18.28 -2.31
C LEU A 149 28.60 -17.44 -1.99
N SER A 150 29.13 -16.76 -3.01
CA SER A 150 30.01 -15.61 -2.85
C SER A 150 29.43 -14.48 -3.68
N LEU A 151 29.38 -13.30 -3.10
CA LEU A 151 29.00 -12.05 -3.71
C LEU A 151 29.92 -10.99 -3.13
N CYS A 152 30.62 -10.27 -4.00
CA CYS A 152 30.99 -8.91 -3.72
C CYS A 152 30.17 -8.11 -4.72
N VAL A 153 28.93 -7.84 -4.34
CA VAL A 153 28.16 -6.76 -4.96
C VAL A 153 28.21 -5.59 -4.02
N SER A 154 27.73 -4.47 -4.46
CA SER A 154 27.88 -3.24 -3.73
C SER A 154 26.59 -2.89 -3.00
N PRO A 155 26.59 -1.94 -2.05
CA PRO A 155 25.50 -1.80 -1.09
C PRO A 155 24.15 -1.55 -1.76
N ASN A 156 24.20 -0.78 -2.81
CA ASN A 156 23.13 -0.25 -3.62
C ASN A 156 22.60 -1.23 -4.70
N HIS A 157 22.52 -2.57 -4.51
CA HIS A 157 22.42 -3.62 -5.60
C HIS A 157 21.11 -4.43 -5.62
N ARG A 158 20.52 -4.67 -6.79
CA ARG A 158 19.34 -5.56 -6.93
C ARG A 158 19.72 -7.04 -6.80
N LEU A 159 19.51 -7.59 -5.60
CA LEU A 159 19.62 -9.03 -5.31
C LEU A 159 18.29 -9.70 -5.66
N TYR A 160 18.32 -10.78 -6.46
CA TYR A 160 17.10 -11.55 -6.75
C TYR A 160 16.91 -12.67 -5.71
N VAL A 161 16.11 -12.39 -4.68
CA VAL A 161 16.04 -13.18 -3.45
C VAL A 161 14.61 -13.46 -2.99
N LYS A 162 14.47 -14.52 -2.19
CA LYS A 162 13.23 -14.95 -1.54
C LYS A 162 13.40 -14.98 0.00
N LYS A 163 12.36 -14.58 0.74
CA LYS A 163 12.33 -14.72 2.22
C LYS A 163 12.13 -16.19 2.63
N ARG A 164 12.80 -16.62 3.71
CA ARG A 164 12.80 -18.01 4.21
C ARG A 164 11.39 -18.56 4.40
N ASP A 165 10.56 -17.81 5.10
CA ASP A 165 9.28 -18.28 5.65
C ASP A 165 8.13 -18.16 4.64
N SER A 166 8.45 -17.83 3.38
CA SER A 166 7.48 -17.79 2.29
C SER A 166 7.22 -19.19 1.73
N THR A 167 6.01 -19.68 1.97
CA THR A 167 5.51 -20.99 1.49
C THR A 167 5.29 -21.04 -0.02
N ARG A 168 5.14 -19.89 -0.69
CA ARG A 168 4.89 -19.78 -2.14
C ARG A 168 6.11 -20.18 -2.96
N LYS A 169 5.96 -21.15 -3.87
CA LYS A 169 7.08 -21.81 -4.58
C LYS A 169 8.01 -20.85 -5.36
N ASN A 170 7.46 -19.74 -5.88
CA ASN A 170 8.15 -18.80 -6.78
C ASN A 170 8.26 -17.35 -6.24
N ASP A 171 8.11 -17.12 -4.93
CA ASP A 171 8.14 -15.78 -4.29
C ASP A 171 9.57 -15.19 -4.18
N TYR A 172 10.22 -15.02 -5.32
CA TYR A 172 11.43 -14.22 -5.48
C TYR A 172 11.05 -12.79 -5.82
N ARG A 173 11.86 -11.84 -5.37
CA ARG A 173 11.77 -10.44 -5.78
C ARG A 173 13.14 -9.79 -5.73
N ILE A 174 13.17 -8.54 -6.15
CA ILE A 174 14.26 -7.62 -5.88
C ILE A 174 14.23 -7.21 -4.40
N GLU A 175 15.33 -7.44 -3.70
CA GLU A 175 15.69 -6.78 -2.44
C GLU A 175 17.16 -6.33 -2.50
N TYR A 176 17.61 -5.60 -1.49
CA TYR A 176 18.91 -4.92 -1.52
C TYR A 176 19.79 -5.25 -0.30
N PRO A 177 21.12 -5.09 -0.39
CA PRO A 177 22.03 -5.38 0.72
C PRO A 177 21.64 -4.85 2.10
N GLN A 178 21.08 -3.64 2.26
CA GLN A 178 20.61 -3.13 3.58
C GLN A 178 19.39 -3.92 4.08
N GLU A 179 18.53 -4.35 3.15
CA GLU A 179 17.34 -5.15 3.43
C GLU A 179 17.68 -6.62 3.73
N VAL A 180 18.80 -7.11 3.21
CA VAL A 180 19.22 -8.52 3.25
C VAL A 180 20.33 -8.80 4.28
N LEU A 181 21.23 -7.84 4.56
CA LEU A 181 22.30 -7.93 5.55
C LEU A 181 21.77 -8.48 6.89
N GLY A 182 22.44 -9.51 7.42
CA GLY A 182 22.09 -10.12 8.70
C GLY A 182 20.76 -10.87 8.70
N LYS A 183 20.13 -11.10 7.53
CA LYS A 183 18.79 -11.71 7.43
C LYS A 183 18.79 -12.90 6.48
N ARG A 184 18.10 -13.98 6.88
CA ARG A 184 18.02 -15.21 6.07
C ARG A 184 17.30 -14.95 4.74
N ARG A 185 17.93 -15.34 3.63
CA ARG A 185 17.38 -15.25 2.26
C ARG A 185 17.76 -16.46 1.43
N LYS A 186 16.90 -16.80 0.48
CA LYS A 186 17.20 -17.75 -0.59
C LYS A 186 17.58 -16.99 -1.85
N TYR A 187 18.71 -17.34 -2.45
CA TYR A 187 19.22 -16.75 -3.69
C TYR A 187 19.02 -17.74 -4.84
N LEU A 188 18.48 -17.28 -5.97
CA LEU A 188 18.32 -18.14 -7.14
C LEU A 188 19.69 -18.41 -7.79
N LYS A 189 20.05 -19.68 -7.92
CA LYS A 189 21.33 -20.16 -8.46
C LYS A 189 21.23 -20.52 -9.94
N ILE A 190 20.08 -21.06 -10.36
CA ILE A 190 19.86 -21.63 -11.69
C ILE A 190 18.36 -21.65 -12.04
N ALA A 191 18.02 -21.51 -13.32
CA ALA A 191 16.68 -21.75 -13.84
C ALA A 191 16.71 -22.72 -15.05
N THR A 192 15.55 -23.03 -15.59
CA THR A 192 15.41 -23.86 -16.81
C THR A 192 15.90 -23.09 -18.04
N TRP A 193 16.52 -23.76 -19.00
CA TRP A 193 16.94 -23.11 -20.25
C TRP A 193 15.80 -23.01 -21.26
N LYS A 194 15.77 -21.91 -22.03
CA LYS A 194 14.89 -21.72 -23.20
C LYS A 194 15.14 -22.80 -24.25
N ASP A 195 16.42 -23.01 -24.58
CA ASP A 195 16.86 -24.09 -25.45
C ASP A 195 16.89 -25.42 -24.69
N LYS A 196 15.85 -26.22 -24.90
CA LYS A 196 15.73 -27.59 -24.36
C LYS A 196 16.76 -28.54 -24.99
N SER A 197 17.22 -28.29 -26.21
CA SER A 197 18.20 -29.14 -26.92
C SER A 197 19.60 -28.98 -26.32
N LEU A 198 20.03 -27.73 -26.03
CA LEU A 198 21.24 -27.44 -25.26
C LEU A 198 21.23 -28.17 -23.91
N MET A 199 20.12 -28.09 -23.18
CA MET A 199 19.97 -28.77 -21.89
C MET A 199 20.06 -30.29 -22.02
N LEU A 200 19.41 -30.90 -23.01
CA LEU A 200 19.44 -32.35 -23.23
C LEU A 200 20.84 -32.83 -23.67
N LYS A 201 21.51 -32.09 -24.56
CA LYS A 201 22.90 -32.35 -24.98
C LYS A 201 23.85 -32.31 -23.79
N ASN A 202 23.78 -31.27 -22.96
CA ASN A 202 24.64 -31.15 -21.79
C ASN A 202 24.31 -32.16 -20.68
N LYS A 203 23.04 -32.59 -20.53
CA LYS A 203 22.68 -33.71 -19.63
C LYS A 203 23.32 -35.03 -20.07
N ARG A 204 23.32 -35.33 -21.37
CA ARG A 204 23.99 -36.53 -21.94
C ARG A 204 25.52 -36.45 -21.78
N GLU A 205 26.12 -35.27 -21.90
CA GLU A 205 27.57 -35.13 -21.72
C GLU A 205 27.95 -35.21 -20.23
N LEU A 206 27.16 -34.59 -19.34
CA LEU A 206 27.36 -34.68 -17.89
C LEU A 206 27.22 -36.11 -17.37
N SER A 207 26.31 -36.92 -17.92
CA SER A 207 26.18 -38.34 -17.53
C SER A 207 27.40 -39.16 -17.97
N LYS A 208 27.97 -38.95 -19.17
CA LYS A 208 29.26 -39.59 -19.55
C LYS A 208 30.38 -39.24 -18.58
N ILE A 209 30.50 -37.96 -18.21
CA ILE A 209 31.56 -37.47 -17.29
C ILE A 209 31.38 -38.09 -15.90
N LEU A 210 30.17 -38.11 -15.36
CA LEU A 210 29.85 -38.75 -14.08
C LEU A 210 30.07 -40.27 -14.13
N ASN A 211 29.67 -40.95 -15.21
CA ASN A 211 29.81 -42.41 -15.32
C ASN A 211 31.27 -42.89 -15.45
N LYS A 212 32.22 -42.02 -15.82
CA LYS A 212 33.66 -42.34 -15.78
C LYS A 212 34.36 -42.09 -14.44
N LYS A 213 33.72 -41.44 -13.44
CA LYS A 213 34.36 -41.10 -12.14
C LYS A 213 33.48 -41.08 -10.88
N GLY A 214 32.17 -41.31 -10.95
CA GLY A 214 31.31 -41.25 -9.76
C GLY A 214 29.80 -41.42 -9.97
N TRP A 215 29.35 -42.67 -9.96
CA TRP A 215 27.96 -43.04 -9.65
C TRP A 215 27.96 -44.26 -8.70
N ILE A 216 27.30 -44.13 -7.55
CA ILE A 216 26.28 -45.06 -7.01
C ILE A 216 25.79 -44.48 -5.67
N SER A 217 24.61 -43.87 -5.71
CA SER A 217 23.53 -43.97 -4.72
C SER A 217 22.35 -43.14 -5.22
N SER A 218 21.14 -43.64 -5.07
CA SER A 218 19.91 -43.04 -5.62
C SER A 218 19.53 -41.71 -4.92
N ASN A 219 19.83 -41.60 -3.63
CA ASN A 219 19.27 -40.57 -2.76
C ASN A 219 20.05 -39.25 -2.70
N SER A 220 21.27 -39.15 -3.25
CA SER A 220 22.05 -37.92 -3.10
C SER A 220 21.47 -36.71 -3.85
N ILE A 221 21.38 -35.59 -3.13
CA ILE A 221 20.95 -34.26 -3.62
C ILE A 221 22.11 -33.50 -4.31
N THR A 222 23.36 -33.90 -4.04
CA THR A 222 24.59 -33.26 -4.54
C THR A 222 25.58 -34.31 -5.07
N ARG A 223 26.34 -33.98 -6.12
CA ARG A 223 27.37 -34.84 -6.73
C ARG A 223 28.66 -34.04 -6.92
N ASN A 224 29.80 -34.67 -6.65
CA ASN A 224 31.11 -34.04 -6.75
C ASN A 224 31.91 -34.67 -7.91
N LEU A 225 32.53 -33.83 -8.73
CA LEU A 225 33.58 -34.22 -9.69
C LEU A 225 34.91 -33.62 -9.23
N SER A 226 35.99 -34.42 -9.20
CA SER A 226 37.33 -33.95 -8.84
C SER A 226 38.28 -33.85 -10.04
N THR A 227 39.12 -32.82 -10.04
CA THR A 227 40.16 -32.58 -11.06
C THR A 227 41.33 -31.77 -10.46
N ARG A 228 42.56 -32.03 -10.92
CA ARG A 228 43.72 -31.17 -10.59
C ARG A 228 43.82 -29.95 -11.50
N ASN A 229 43.19 -29.97 -12.67
CA ASN A 229 43.18 -28.89 -13.65
C ASN A 229 41.98 -27.95 -13.41
N ARG A 230 42.25 -26.64 -13.29
CA ARG A 230 41.24 -25.59 -13.03
C ARG A 230 40.27 -25.42 -14.20
N ASN A 231 40.79 -25.24 -15.41
CA ASN A 231 40.00 -24.99 -16.62
C ASN A 231 39.04 -26.16 -16.92
N LEU A 232 39.42 -27.39 -16.54
CA LEU A 232 38.55 -28.56 -16.60
C LEU A 232 37.42 -28.51 -15.55
N ALA A 233 37.70 -27.98 -14.34
CA ALA A 233 36.68 -27.76 -13.32
C ALA A 233 35.66 -26.69 -13.76
N ASP A 234 36.13 -25.61 -14.41
CA ASP A 234 35.28 -24.58 -15.00
C ASP A 234 34.35 -25.15 -16.08
N LYS A 235 34.90 -25.95 -17.00
CA LYS A 235 34.11 -26.66 -18.04
C LYS A 235 33.09 -27.63 -17.42
N TYR A 236 33.43 -28.35 -16.36
CA TYR A 236 32.45 -29.21 -15.65
C TYR A 236 31.34 -28.40 -14.96
N GLN A 237 31.66 -27.24 -14.37
CA GLN A 237 30.65 -26.34 -13.80
C GLN A 237 29.73 -25.77 -14.89
N GLU A 238 30.29 -25.36 -16.02
CA GLU A 238 29.57 -24.87 -17.19
C GLU A 238 28.62 -25.92 -17.77
N ILE A 239 29.09 -27.15 -18.01
CA ILE A 239 28.26 -28.26 -18.53
C ILE A 239 27.12 -28.57 -17.54
N ALA A 240 27.39 -28.58 -16.23
CA ALA A 240 26.35 -28.79 -15.22
C ALA A 240 25.27 -27.70 -15.23
N ILE A 241 25.67 -26.45 -15.44
CA ILE A 241 24.78 -25.29 -15.54
C ILE A 241 23.97 -25.32 -16.84
N LYS A 242 24.60 -25.59 -17.98
CA LYS A 242 23.92 -25.82 -19.27
C LYS A 242 22.96 -27.02 -19.21
N ALA A 243 23.27 -28.04 -18.40
CA ALA A 243 22.37 -29.16 -18.09
C ALA A 243 21.22 -28.82 -17.11
N GLY A 244 21.16 -27.60 -16.58
CA GLY A 244 20.08 -27.11 -15.72
C GLY A 244 20.25 -27.40 -14.22
N PHE A 245 21.45 -27.71 -13.76
CA PHE A 245 21.78 -27.90 -12.34
C PHE A 245 22.49 -26.68 -11.75
N SER A 246 22.32 -26.43 -10.45
CA SER A 246 23.21 -25.50 -9.74
C SER A 246 24.56 -26.19 -9.59
N SER A 247 25.66 -25.45 -9.71
CA SER A 247 26.99 -26.02 -9.52
C SER A 247 27.92 -24.97 -8.92
N ASP A 248 28.80 -25.38 -8.01
CA ASP A 248 29.77 -24.54 -7.31
C ASP A 248 31.11 -25.29 -7.22
N ILE A 249 32.25 -24.60 -7.35
CA ILE A 249 33.58 -25.22 -7.21
C ILE A 249 34.22 -24.82 -5.88
N HIS A 250 34.87 -25.76 -5.19
CA HIS A 250 35.75 -25.50 -4.06
C HIS A 250 37.10 -26.22 -4.27
N LYS A 251 38.14 -25.82 -3.54
CA LYS A 251 39.47 -26.45 -3.58
C LYS A 251 39.64 -27.32 -2.34
N GLU A 252 40.07 -28.57 -2.53
CA GLU A 252 40.35 -29.52 -1.47
C GLU A 252 41.73 -30.15 -1.70
N ARG A 253 42.65 -29.98 -0.73
CA ARG A 253 44.07 -30.37 -0.86
C ARG A 253 44.68 -29.83 -2.17
N LYS A 254 45.13 -30.72 -3.07
CA LYS A 254 45.69 -30.40 -4.40
C LYS A 254 44.68 -30.58 -5.55
N GLN A 255 43.37 -30.53 -5.30
CA GLN A 255 42.30 -30.75 -6.30
C GLN A 255 41.19 -29.69 -6.22
N PHE A 256 40.47 -29.51 -7.32
CA PHE A 256 39.22 -28.77 -7.41
C PHE A 256 38.05 -29.74 -7.41
N ILE A 257 37.02 -29.46 -6.61
CA ILE A 257 35.81 -30.25 -6.43
C ILE A 257 34.61 -29.46 -6.93
N VAL A 258 33.99 -29.94 -8.01
CA VAL A 258 32.82 -29.34 -8.66
C VAL A 258 31.55 -29.99 -8.10
N SER A 259 30.82 -29.27 -7.25
CA SER A 259 29.61 -29.74 -6.56
C SER A 259 28.33 -29.38 -7.31
N ILE A 260 27.83 -30.35 -8.08
CA ILE A 260 26.59 -30.29 -8.86
C ILE A 260 25.39 -30.59 -7.94
N LYS A 261 24.37 -29.74 -7.93
CA LYS A 261 23.28 -29.72 -6.94
C LYS A 261 21.91 -29.73 -7.63
N LYS A 262 20.99 -30.58 -7.17
CA LYS A 262 19.59 -30.63 -7.68
C LYS A 262 18.74 -29.40 -7.28
N ARG A 263 19.11 -28.69 -6.21
CA ARG A 263 18.40 -27.47 -5.74
C ARG A 263 18.64 -26.29 -6.69
N LYS A 264 17.58 -25.52 -6.98
CA LYS A 264 17.66 -24.31 -7.82
C LYS A 264 18.14 -23.06 -7.06
N ASP A 265 18.12 -23.11 -5.73
CA ASP A 265 18.48 -22.00 -4.85
C ASP A 265 19.39 -22.43 -3.70
N THR A 266 19.93 -21.45 -2.98
CA THR A 266 20.59 -21.67 -1.69
C THR A 266 20.06 -20.73 -0.62
N GLU A 267 19.85 -21.25 0.58
CA GLU A 267 19.52 -20.44 1.76
C GLU A 267 20.81 -19.97 2.43
N ILE A 268 20.93 -18.66 2.61
CA ILE A 268 21.99 -18.02 3.37
C ILE A 268 21.53 -17.86 4.81
N ARG A 269 22.38 -18.31 5.73
CA ARG A 269 22.23 -18.09 7.17
C ARG A 269 23.32 -17.08 7.59
N PRO A 270 22.96 -15.91 8.13
CA PRO A 270 23.95 -14.94 8.60
C PRO A 270 24.76 -15.57 9.74
N GLN A 271 26.09 -15.44 9.66
CA GLN A 271 27.03 -15.87 10.69
C GLN A 271 27.67 -14.63 11.30
N PHE A 272 27.08 -14.15 12.40
CA PHE A 272 27.37 -12.83 12.97
C PHE A 272 28.83 -12.64 13.44
N ASN A 273 29.59 -13.72 13.67
CA ASN A 273 30.90 -13.67 14.32
C ASN A 273 32.11 -13.89 13.39
N LEU A 274 31.95 -13.87 12.05
CA LEU A 274 33.02 -14.24 11.10
C LEU A 274 33.28 -13.24 9.94
N GLY A 275 32.66 -12.04 9.95
CA GLY A 275 32.90 -11.03 8.90
C GLY A 275 32.56 -11.50 7.47
N HIS A 276 31.60 -12.42 7.37
CA HIS A 276 31.20 -13.10 6.13
C HIS A 276 29.96 -12.50 5.45
N ASP A 277 29.18 -11.66 6.13
CA ASP A 277 28.00 -10.96 5.62
C ASP A 277 28.07 -9.51 6.13
N GLY A 278 28.45 -8.56 5.29
CA GLY A 278 28.74 -7.20 5.76
C GLY A 278 29.31 -6.24 4.72
N PHE A 279 29.55 -4.99 5.15
CA PHE A 279 30.15 -3.95 4.33
C PHE A 279 31.67 -3.91 4.49
N LYS A 280 32.43 -3.82 3.38
CA LYS A 280 33.91 -3.84 3.35
C LYS A 280 34.47 -2.84 2.35
N LYS A 281 35.44 -2.01 2.76
CA LYS A 281 36.15 -1.10 1.86
C LYS A 281 36.81 -1.86 0.69
N TYR A 282 36.67 -1.32 -0.52
CA TYR A 282 37.18 -1.82 -1.79
C TYR A 282 37.69 -0.64 -2.61
N LYS A 283 38.83 -0.79 -3.29
CA LYS A 283 39.35 0.19 -4.27
C LYS A 283 39.84 -0.58 -5.50
N GLY A 284 39.41 -0.19 -6.70
CA GLY A 284 39.69 -0.99 -7.91
C GLY A 284 38.75 -0.66 -9.08
N TYR A 285 38.57 -1.62 -10.00
CA TYR A 285 37.55 -1.55 -11.05
C TYR A 285 36.42 -2.56 -10.76
N ILE A 286 35.33 -2.55 -11.53
CA ILE A 286 34.06 -3.24 -11.24
C ILE A 286 33.20 -3.40 -12.50
N TYR A 287 32.10 -4.18 -12.43
CA TYR A 287 31.37 -4.60 -13.61
C TYR A 287 29.86 -4.92 -13.59
N SER A 288 29.19 -4.77 -14.74
CA SER A 288 27.86 -5.31 -15.10
C SER A 288 27.73 -5.33 -16.65
N VAL A 289 26.58 -5.74 -17.18
CA VAL A 289 26.14 -5.65 -18.59
C VAL A 289 24.63 -5.35 -18.65
N LYS A 290 24.13 -4.67 -19.69
CA LYS A 290 22.68 -4.37 -19.83
C LYS A 290 22.03 -5.48 -20.66
N VAL A 291 20.97 -6.08 -20.12
CA VAL A 291 20.14 -7.09 -20.80
C VAL A 291 18.65 -6.73 -20.59
N PRO A 292 17.75 -7.09 -21.53
CA PRO A 292 16.35 -6.65 -21.49
C PRO A 292 15.60 -7.05 -20.21
N SER A 293 15.83 -8.26 -19.70
CA SER A 293 15.21 -8.76 -18.46
C SER A 293 15.69 -8.05 -17.19
N GLY A 294 16.78 -7.29 -17.28
CA GLY A 294 17.46 -6.71 -16.13
C GLY A 294 18.09 -7.72 -15.16
N LEU A 295 18.12 -9.03 -15.46
CA LEU A 295 18.67 -10.07 -14.58
C LEU A 295 19.71 -10.95 -15.30
N ILE A 296 20.91 -11.09 -14.73
CA ILE A 296 22.03 -11.83 -15.34
C ILE A 296 22.63 -12.90 -14.41
N LEU A 297 23.10 -14.02 -14.98
CA LEU A 297 23.78 -15.09 -14.24
C LEU A 297 25.28 -14.81 -14.10
N THR A 298 25.72 -14.65 -12.86
CA THR A 298 27.10 -14.31 -12.47
C THR A 298 27.72 -15.39 -11.59
N ARG A 299 29.03 -15.33 -11.38
CA ARG A 299 29.80 -16.22 -10.51
C ARG A 299 30.89 -15.45 -9.78
N ARG A 300 31.06 -15.64 -8.48
CA ARG A 300 32.24 -15.14 -7.74
C ARG A 300 32.78 -16.25 -6.85
N SER A 301 34.10 -16.31 -6.64
CA SER A 301 34.75 -17.39 -5.88
C SER A 301 34.29 -18.79 -6.32
N SER A 302 34.02 -18.95 -7.63
CA SER A 302 33.43 -20.15 -8.27
C SER A 302 32.01 -20.55 -7.84
N LYS A 303 31.21 -19.63 -7.28
CA LYS A 303 29.82 -19.85 -6.83
C LYS A 303 28.84 -18.94 -7.60
N ILE A 304 27.76 -19.50 -8.16
CA ILE A 304 26.87 -18.82 -9.13
C ILE A 304 25.63 -18.12 -8.52
N VAL A 305 25.05 -17.06 -9.14
CA VAL A 305 23.84 -16.32 -8.68
C VAL A 305 23.28 -15.28 -9.70
N ILE A 306 22.08 -14.69 -9.48
CA ILE A 306 21.34 -13.77 -10.40
C ILE A 306 21.01 -12.37 -9.77
N GLY A 307 21.09 -11.21 -10.51
CA GLY A 307 20.85 -9.79 -10.02
C GLY A 307 20.73 -8.62 -11.07
N GLY A 308 20.49 -7.31 -10.70
CA GLY A 308 19.98 -6.19 -11.60
C GLY A 308 20.24 -4.62 -11.39
N ASN A 309 19.26 -3.69 -11.69
CA ASN A 309 19.34 -2.26 -12.26
C ASN A 309 18.29 -1.08 -11.87
N THR A 310 18.59 0.28 -11.98
CA THR A 310 17.91 1.51 -11.30
C THR A 310 17.97 2.96 -11.99
N ASP A 311 17.59 4.23 -11.51
CA ASP A 311 17.28 5.55 -12.25
C ASP A 311 17.67 7.03 -11.71
N TRP A 312 17.25 8.18 -12.37
CA TRP A 312 17.77 9.62 -12.23
C TRP A 312 17.07 10.76 -11.38
N TRP A 313 16.08 11.51 -11.89
CA TRP A 313 16.09 13.00 -11.91
C TRP A 313 15.60 13.86 -10.68
N ALA A 314 16.44 14.74 -10.07
CA ALA A 314 16.02 15.74 -9.04
C ALA A 314 16.98 16.93 -8.62
N PHE A 315 17.89 17.49 -9.46
CA PHE A 315 18.99 18.38 -8.97
C PHE A 315 19.21 19.66 -9.81
N SER A 316 18.64 20.81 -9.40
CA SER A 316 18.75 22.08 -10.15
C SER A 316 20.06 22.84 -9.91
N SER A 317 20.45 23.08 -8.67
CA SER A 317 21.69 23.79 -8.29
C SER A 317 22.98 23.01 -8.55
N PHE A 318 22.89 21.88 -9.24
CA PHE A 318 24.01 21.00 -9.57
C PHE A 318 25.04 21.70 -10.49
N VAL A 319 24.58 22.52 -11.44
CA VAL A 319 25.45 23.14 -12.46
C VAL A 319 26.40 24.19 -11.93
N ASP A 320 25.97 24.99 -10.95
CA ASP A 320 26.73 26.14 -10.43
C ASP A 320 27.75 25.74 -9.35
N ILE A 321 27.66 24.50 -8.83
CA ILE A 321 28.51 24.00 -7.73
C ILE A 321 29.41 22.84 -8.17
N MET A 322 29.13 22.21 -9.32
CA MET A 322 29.92 21.10 -9.89
C MET A 322 30.79 21.56 -11.06
N PRO A 323 32.06 21.11 -11.19
CA PRO A 323 32.97 21.65 -12.20
C PRO A 323 32.54 21.46 -13.66
N TYR A 324 31.96 20.29 -13.99
CA TYR A 324 31.67 19.89 -15.38
C TYR A 324 30.34 19.09 -15.47
N PRO A 325 29.20 19.78 -15.40
CA PRO A 325 27.88 19.13 -15.34
C PRO A 325 27.41 18.62 -16.72
N VAL A 326 26.75 17.46 -16.77
CA VAL A 326 26.08 16.91 -17.97
C VAL A 326 24.66 16.43 -17.63
N LEU A 327 23.67 16.75 -18.47
CA LEU A 327 22.26 16.46 -18.23
C LEU A 327 21.83 15.13 -18.89
N TYR A 328 21.76 14.05 -18.09
CA TYR A 328 21.05 12.80 -18.45
C TYR A 328 20.21 12.25 -17.27
N GLY A 329 19.17 13.04 -16.97
CA GLY A 329 16.34 13.12 -16.89
C GLY A 329 15.24 13.22 -18.07
N PRO A 330 14.09 12.51 -18.01
CA PRO A 330 12.97 12.81 -18.92
C PRO A 330 12.56 14.27 -18.74
N MET A 331 12.67 15.05 -19.81
CA MET A 331 12.11 16.39 -19.88
C MET A 331 10.75 16.24 -20.56
N ASP A 332 9.81 15.74 -19.76
CA ASP A 332 8.48 15.23 -20.12
C ASP A 332 7.40 16.33 -20.21
N HIS A 333 7.79 17.60 -20.33
CA HIS A 333 6.90 18.76 -20.43
C HIS A 333 7.23 19.60 -21.68
N VAL A 334 6.21 20.22 -22.28
CA VAL A 334 6.38 21.35 -23.21
C VAL A 334 6.62 22.64 -22.42
N ASN A 335 7.20 23.66 -23.05
CA ASN A 335 7.35 25.01 -22.49
C ASN A 335 7.93 25.05 -21.06
N TYR A 336 9.09 24.40 -20.87
CA TYR A 336 9.87 24.58 -19.65
C TYR A 336 10.09 26.07 -19.33
N PRO A 337 9.91 26.51 -18.06
CA PRO A 337 10.21 27.86 -17.64
C PRO A 337 11.62 28.27 -18.05
N GLU A 338 11.80 29.50 -18.51
CA GLU A 338 13.07 29.92 -19.11
C GLU A 338 14.23 29.95 -18.09
N GLU A 339 13.93 29.99 -16.78
CA GLU A 339 14.88 29.72 -15.70
C GLU A 339 15.44 28.28 -15.79
N ILE A 340 14.58 27.27 -15.98
CA ILE A 340 14.98 25.87 -16.17
C ILE A 340 15.75 25.72 -17.49
N MET A 341 15.35 26.40 -18.56
CA MET A 341 16.12 26.43 -19.80
C MET A 341 17.48 27.12 -19.62
N SER A 342 17.58 28.18 -18.82
CA SER A 342 18.85 28.88 -18.58
C SER A 342 19.87 28.01 -17.84
N PHE A 343 19.48 27.31 -16.78
CA PHE A 343 20.39 26.36 -16.11
C PHE A 343 20.57 25.06 -16.91
N THR A 344 19.59 24.67 -17.75
CA THR A 344 19.77 23.60 -18.75
C THR A 344 20.91 23.95 -19.72
N ARG A 345 20.96 25.18 -20.25
CA ARG A 345 22.05 25.67 -21.11
C ARG A 345 23.42 25.77 -20.40
N LYS A 346 23.45 25.85 -19.06
CA LYS A 346 24.71 25.76 -18.27
C LYS A 346 25.29 24.34 -18.23
N TYR A 347 24.52 23.30 -18.54
CA TYR A 347 25.08 21.95 -18.66
C TYR A 347 25.99 21.86 -19.88
N ARG A 348 27.21 21.36 -19.69
CA ARG A 348 28.24 21.29 -20.74
C ARG A 348 27.84 20.39 -21.92
N ASN A 349 26.97 19.41 -21.68
CA ASN A 349 26.30 18.59 -22.69
C ASN A 349 24.90 18.19 -22.18
N ILE A 350 23.95 18.00 -23.10
CA ILE A 350 22.56 17.64 -22.79
C ILE A 350 22.15 16.45 -23.65
N ILE A 351 21.48 15.48 -23.04
CA ILE A 351 21.15 14.20 -23.68
C ILE A 351 19.66 13.89 -23.46
N SER A 352 18.91 13.77 -24.57
CA SER A 352 17.46 13.67 -24.65
C SER A 352 16.95 12.24 -24.72
N LEU A 353 15.80 11.94 -24.11
CA LEU A 353 15.28 10.57 -23.96
C LEU A 353 14.31 10.13 -25.06
N CYS A 354 14.03 11.00 -26.03
CA CYS A 354 13.30 10.71 -27.27
C CYS A 354 13.58 11.83 -28.29
N ASN A 355 13.21 11.60 -29.56
CA ASN A 355 13.35 12.63 -30.62
C ASN A 355 12.54 13.89 -30.28
N TRP A 356 11.31 13.72 -29.81
CA TRP A 356 10.44 14.79 -29.33
C TRP A 356 11.13 15.69 -28.28
N GLN A 357 11.83 15.12 -27.30
CA GLN A 357 12.59 15.91 -26.31
C GLN A 357 13.74 16.70 -26.96
N LYS A 358 14.41 16.15 -27.98
CA LYS A 358 15.40 16.91 -28.76
C LYS A 358 14.73 18.03 -29.56
N GLU A 359 13.58 17.79 -30.18
CA GLU A 359 12.86 18.78 -30.97
C GLU A 359 12.38 19.96 -30.10
N GLU A 360 11.83 19.69 -28.91
CA GLU A 360 11.44 20.73 -27.94
C GLU A 360 12.63 21.55 -27.44
N LEU A 361 13.78 20.93 -27.16
CA LEU A 361 14.99 21.64 -26.78
C LEU A 361 15.59 22.46 -27.95
N LEU A 362 15.58 21.90 -29.16
CA LEU A 362 16.11 22.57 -30.36
C LEU A 362 15.28 23.83 -30.70
N LYS A 363 13.96 23.79 -30.53
CA LYS A 363 13.07 24.98 -30.62
C LYS A 363 13.44 26.11 -29.65
N LYS A 364 14.12 25.79 -28.54
CA LYS A 364 14.64 26.75 -27.54
C LYS A 364 16.12 27.11 -27.76
N GLY A 365 16.70 26.76 -28.91
CA GLY A 365 18.12 26.98 -29.23
C GLY A 365 19.07 26.07 -28.46
N ILE A 366 18.59 24.92 -27.98
CA ILE A 366 19.35 23.99 -27.15
C ILE A 366 19.61 22.69 -27.92
N GLU A 367 20.81 22.56 -28.48
CA GLU A 367 21.28 21.29 -29.05
C GLU A 367 21.31 20.18 -27.98
N SER A 368 20.83 19.00 -28.35
CA SER A 368 20.87 17.80 -27.49
C SER A 368 21.03 16.53 -28.31
N ILE A 369 21.65 15.51 -27.70
CA ILE A 369 21.89 14.21 -28.32
C ILE A 369 20.81 13.23 -27.86
N VAL A 370 20.07 12.60 -28.77
CA VAL A 370 19.04 11.61 -28.37
C VAL A 370 19.70 10.29 -28.00
N ILE A 371 19.51 9.85 -26.75
CA ILE A 371 19.79 8.48 -26.28
C ILE A 371 18.51 8.01 -25.56
N PRO A 372 17.64 7.25 -26.24
CA PRO A 372 16.26 7.14 -25.80
C PRO A 372 16.07 6.19 -24.61
N HIS A 373 15.10 6.50 -23.74
CA HIS A 373 14.58 5.53 -22.77
C HIS A 373 13.70 4.52 -23.51
N GLY A 374 14.28 3.36 -23.84
CA GLY A 374 13.58 2.30 -24.56
C GLY A 374 12.39 1.74 -23.77
N VAL A 375 11.20 1.82 -24.39
CA VAL A 375 10.00 1.07 -24.02
C VAL A 375 9.65 0.12 -25.17
N ASP A 376 9.01 -1.01 -24.88
CA ASP A 376 8.53 -1.90 -25.92
C ASP A 376 7.22 -1.34 -26.52
N LEU A 377 7.31 -0.86 -27.77
CA LEU A 377 6.21 -0.22 -28.48
C LEU A 377 5.08 -1.20 -28.83
N SER A 378 5.29 -2.52 -28.79
CA SER A 378 4.23 -3.51 -29.01
C SER A 378 3.23 -3.62 -27.86
N ILE A 379 3.61 -3.13 -26.67
CA ILE A 379 2.79 -3.11 -25.46
C ILE A 379 1.87 -1.89 -25.44
N TYR A 380 2.29 -0.77 -26.05
CA TYR A 380 1.48 0.45 -26.10
C TYR A 380 0.59 0.47 -27.35
N LYS A 381 -0.61 -0.09 -27.23
CA LYS A 381 -1.67 -0.09 -28.25
C LYS A 381 -2.74 0.95 -27.89
N PRO A 382 -2.56 2.26 -28.19
CA PRO A 382 -3.56 3.26 -27.84
C PRO A 382 -4.86 3.04 -28.63
N LEU A 383 -5.94 2.75 -27.91
CA LEU A 383 -7.30 2.74 -28.46
C LEU A 383 -7.69 4.14 -28.96
N ASN A 384 -8.73 4.21 -29.80
CA ASN A 384 -9.26 5.49 -30.26
C ASN A 384 -9.74 6.33 -29.05
N LYS A 385 -9.31 7.60 -28.97
CA LYS A 385 -9.61 8.50 -27.85
C LYS A 385 -11.10 8.78 -27.67
N GLU A 386 -11.83 8.91 -28.78
CA GLU A 386 -13.27 9.16 -28.82
C GLU A 386 -14.04 7.90 -28.44
N GLU A 387 -13.61 6.76 -28.95
CA GLU A 387 -14.13 5.44 -28.53
C GLU A 387 -13.90 5.21 -27.02
N CYS A 388 -12.73 5.57 -26.49
CA CYS A 388 -12.46 5.49 -25.05
C CYS A 388 -13.42 6.37 -24.25
N ARG A 389 -13.61 7.64 -24.64
CA ARG A 389 -14.58 8.54 -23.97
C ARG A 389 -15.99 7.95 -23.97
N ASN A 390 -16.46 7.47 -25.12
CA ASN A 390 -17.78 6.88 -25.31
C ASN A 390 -17.98 5.55 -24.56
N ARG A 391 -16.92 4.73 -24.44
CA ARG A 391 -16.92 3.50 -23.61
C ARG A 391 -16.95 3.82 -22.12
N LEU A 392 -16.16 4.81 -21.67
CA LEU A 392 -15.95 5.13 -20.25
C LEU A 392 -17.09 5.93 -19.60
N LYS A 393 -17.89 6.68 -20.38
CA LYS A 393 -19.11 7.40 -19.94
C LYS A 393 -18.92 8.19 -18.64
N LEU A 394 -17.87 9.01 -18.62
CA LEU A 394 -17.29 9.57 -17.40
C LEU A 394 -18.16 10.68 -16.76
N GLY A 395 -19.09 11.29 -17.49
CA GLY A 395 -19.71 12.55 -17.05
C GLY A 395 -18.74 13.73 -17.16
N LEU A 396 -17.69 13.57 -17.97
CA LEU A 396 -16.58 14.51 -18.20
C LEU A 396 -16.53 14.98 -19.66
N GLU A 397 -17.62 14.76 -20.39
CA GLU A 397 -17.88 15.39 -21.67
C GLU A 397 -17.86 16.91 -21.47
N ASP A 398 -17.16 17.63 -22.36
CA ASP A 398 -16.91 19.07 -22.30
C ASP A 398 -16.20 19.61 -21.03
N LYS A 399 -15.53 18.76 -20.24
CA LYS A 399 -14.77 19.15 -19.03
C LYS A 399 -13.27 18.94 -19.16
N PHE A 400 -12.50 19.74 -18.44
CA PHE A 400 -11.03 19.63 -18.41
C PHE A 400 -10.57 18.74 -17.24
N VAL A 401 -9.92 17.62 -17.54
CA VAL A 401 -9.66 16.55 -16.56
C VAL A 401 -8.19 16.55 -16.11
N PHE A 402 -7.98 16.68 -14.80
CA PHE A 402 -6.66 16.85 -14.18
C PHE A 402 -6.28 15.65 -13.29
N GLY A 403 -5.78 14.58 -13.90
CA GLY A 403 -5.41 13.35 -13.20
C GLY A 403 -4.09 13.45 -12.42
N THR A 404 -4.12 13.20 -11.11
CA THR A 404 -2.91 13.08 -10.27
C THR A 404 -2.81 11.71 -9.62
N VAL A 405 -1.68 11.02 -9.82
CA VAL A 405 -1.39 9.73 -9.16
C VAL A 405 -0.67 9.95 -7.82
N ALA A 406 -1.46 9.97 -6.74
CA ALA A 406 -1.09 10.00 -5.32
C ALA A 406 -2.32 9.53 -4.49
N ALA A 407 -2.21 9.04 -3.25
CA ALA A 407 -1.06 9.06 -2.35
C ALA A 407 -0.37 7.70 -2.14
N ASN A 408 0.97 7.73 -2.18
CA ASN A 408 1.77 7.00 -1.19
C ASN A 408 2.16 8.00 -0.10
N SER A 409 2.50 7.52 1.10
CA SER A 409 2.89 8.34 2.27
C SER A 409 4.32 8.89 2.16
N ASP A 410 4.60 9.60 1.06
CA ASP A 410 5.83 10.38 0.85
C ASP A 410 5.84 11.60 1.80
N LYS A 411 6.87 11.74 2.64
CA LYS A 411 6.98 12.78 3.68
C LYS A 411 7.34 14.19 3.18
N GLU A 412 7.37 14.41 1.87
CA GLU A 412 7.86 15.63 1.23
C GLU A 412 6.83 16.11 0.18
N ASN A 413 6.75 17.43 -0.08
CA ASN A 413 5.81 18.01 -1.06
C ASN A 413 6.24 17.76 -2.53
N ARG A 414 6.62 16.53 -2.83
CA ARG A 414 7.16 16.03 -4.09
C ARG A 414 6.23 16.21 -5.31
N LYS A 415 4.93 16.37 -5.07
CA LYS A 415 3.92 16.64 -6.11
C LYS A 415 3.61 18.13 -6.28
N ASN A 416 4.00 19.00 -5.34
CA ASN A 416 3.72 20.43 -5.35
C ASN A 416 2.27 20.79 -5.72
N HIS A 417 1.29 20.13 -5.09
CA HIS A 417 -0.13 20.31 -5.43
C HIS A 417 -0.57 21.78 -5.38
N ALA A 418 -0.01 22.57 -4.45
CA ALA A 418 -0.28 24.00 -4.36
C ALA A 418 0.23 24.81 -5.58
N GLY A 419 1.38 24.41 -6.15
CA GLY A 419 1.88 24.97 -7.41
C GLY A 419 1.04 24.52 -8.61
N MET A 420 0.54 23.27 -8.61
CA MET A 420 -0.35 22.76 -9.66
C MET A 420 -1.69 23.51 -9.67
N ILE A 421 -2.31 23.75 -8.50
CA ILE A 421 -3.54 24.56 -8.39
C ILE A 421 -3.29 26.00 -8.86
N LYS A 422 -2.15 26.60 -8.47
CA LYS A 422 -1.76 27.94 -8.95
C LYS A 422 -1.61 27.98 -10.48
N ALA A 423 -0.91 27.00 -11.06
CA ALA A 423 -0.75 26.89 -12.51
C ALA A 423 -2.09 26.68 -13.21
N MET A 424 -3.04 25.99 -12.59
CA MET A 424 -4.39 25.80 -13.12
C MET A 424 -5.20 27.11 -13.16
N LYS A 425 -4.98 28.04 -12.21
CA LYS A 425 -5.56 29.40 -12.29
C LYS A 425 -5.04 30.15 -13.51
N TYR A 426 -3.72 30.14 -13.73
CA TYR A 426 -3.11 30.79 -14.91
C TYR A 426 -3.56 30.14 -16.22
N PHE A 427 -3.68 28.81 -16.26
CA PHE A 427 -4.23 28.10 -17.43
C PHE A 427 -5.68 28.56 -17.74
N LEU A 428 -6.54 28.66 -16.72
CA LEU A 428 -7.93 29.14 -16.90
C LEU A 428 -8.00 30.63 -17.29
N ASP A 429 -7.07 31.45 -16.84
CA ASP A 429 -6.97 32.87 -17.23
C ASP A 429 -6.51 33.04 -18.69
N GLU A 430 -5.66 32.13 -19.19
CA GLU A 430 -5.21 32.08 -20.59
C GLU A 430 -6.19 31.34 -21.51
N ASN A 431 -7.09 30.51 -20.98
CA ASN A 431 -8.04 29.65 -21.72
C ASN A 431 -9.47 29.81 -21.15
N PRO A 432 -10.11 30.99 -21.32
CA PRO A 432 -11.42 31.33 -20.72
C PRO A 432 -12.63 30.58 -21.32
N ASP A 433 -12.40 29.75 -22.34
CA ASP A 433 -13.34 28.76 -22.85
C ASP A 433 -13.51 27.56 -21.89
N VAL A 434 -12.49 27.25 -21.07
CA VAL A 434 -12.52 26.15 -20.10
C VAL A 434 -13.26 26.58 -18.83
N LYS A 435 -14.41 25.95 -18.54
CA LYS A 435 -15.35 26.40 -17.50
C LYS A 435 -15.57 25.43 -16.32
N ASP A 436 -15.09 24.18 -16.41
CA ASP A 436 -15.33 23.14 -15.39
C ASP A 436 -14.19 22.11 -15.36
N VAL A 437 -13.66 21.80 -14.17
CA VAL A 437 -12.37 21.09 -13.97
C VAL A 437 -12.47 20.01 -12.88
N VAL A 438 -11.83 18.84 -13.09
CA VAL A 438 -11.97 17.64 -12.24
C VAL A 438 -10.65 16.97 -11.85
N TRP A 439 -10.46 16.60 -10.58
CA TRP A 439 -9.23 16.02 -9.96
C TRP A 439 -9.58 14.80 -9.07
N LEU A 440 -8.70 13.79 -8.87
CA LEU A 440 -9.04 12.45 -8.32
C LEU A 440 -8.24 12.01 -7.03
N TYR A 441 -8.87 11.41 -5.97
CA TYR A 441 -8.29 10.98 -4.65
C TYR A 441 -9.07 9.88 -3.80
N HIS A 442 -8.74 9.59 -2.50
CA HIS A 442 -9.27 8.51 -1.56
C HIS A 442 -9.12 8.87 -0.03
N SER A 443 -9.59 8.21 1.09
CA SER A 443 -10.76 7.36 1.54
C SER A 443 -10.71 6.95 3.08
N VAL A 444 -11.80 6.48 3.78
CA VAL A 444 -11.91 6.17 5.28
C VAL A 444 -12.13 4.66 5.69
N PRO A 445 -12.38 4.22 6.96
CA PRO A 445 -12.60 2.78 7.31
C PRO A 445 -13.97 2.12 7.04
N SER A 446 -14.04 0.78 7.24
CA SER A 446 -15.14 -0.07 6.77
C SER A 446 -16.35 -0.25 7.70
N SER A 447 -16.16 -0.36 9.02
CA SER A 447 -17.27 -0.64 9.96
C SER A 447 -18.06 0.60 10.37
N SER A 448 -17.46 1.77 10.19
CA SER A 448 -17.94 3.05 10.70
C SER A 448 -19.42 3.29 10.35
N PRO A 449 -20.28 3.51 11.36
CA PRO A 449 -21.70 3.74 11.12
C PRO A 449 -21.94 5.16 10.62
N ILE A 450 -22.88 5.28 9.69
CA ILE A 450 -23.39 6.52 9.11
C ILE A 450 -24.91 6.55 9.25
N ILE A 451 -25.49 7.74 9.28
CA ILE A 451 -26.93 7.96 9.23
C ILE A 451 -27.31 8.28 7.79
N VAL A 452 -28.27 7.54 7.23
CA VAL A 452 -28.76 7.74 5.86
C VAL A 452 -30.27 7.88 5.83
N LYS A 453 -30.79 8.49 4.76
CA LYS A 453 -32.22 8.61 4.46
C LYS A 453 -32.48 8.06 3.06
N GLU A 454 -33.42 7.13 2.94
CA GLU A 454 -33.70 6.41 1.69
C GLU A 454 -34.64 7.24 0.82
N CYS A 455 -34.16 7.78 -0.31
CA CYS A 455 -34.89 8.76 -1.12
C CYS A 455 -36.27 8.28 -1.60
N LYS A 456 -36.44 6.96 -1.76
CA LYS A 456 -37.71 6.34 -2.19
C LYS A 456 -38.79 6.27 -1.10
N THR A 457 -38.40 6.28 0.17
CA THR A 457 -39.30 6.03 1.31
C THR A 457 -39.31 7.16 2.32
N GLY A 458 -38.34 8.08 2.26
CA GLY A 458 -38.10 9.11 3.26
C GLY A 458 -37.54 8.59 4.58
N LEU A 459 -37.42 7.27 4.75
CA LEU A 459 -37.05 6.64 6.02
C LEU A 459 -35.55 6.77 6.31
N ILE A 460 -35.24 7.16 7.54
CA ILE A 460 -33.90 7.20 8.10
C ILE A 460 -33.45 5.78 8.47
N ASP A 461 -32.15 5.50 8.35
CA ASP A 461 -31.53 4.23 8.73
C ASP A 461 -30.14 4.49 9.32
N VAL A 462 -29.69 3.62 10.22
CA VAL A 462 -28.33 3.65 10.77
C VAL A 462 -27.60 2.42 10.25
N ARG A 463 -26.56 2.66 9.46
CA ARG A 463 -25.90 1.62 8.65
C ARG A 463 -24.39 1.69 8.79
N PRO A 464 -23.66 0.58 8.93
CA PRO A 464 -22.22 0.59 8.70
C PRO A 464 -21.96 0.89 7.22
N ILE A 465 -20.98 1.75 6.93
CA ILE A 465 -20.69 2.27 5.59
C ILE A 465 -20.53 1.14 4.54
N TYR A 466 -19.89 0.02 4.88
CA TYR A 466 -19.76 -1.15 4.00
C TYR A 466 -21.10 -1.67 3.44
N SER A 467 -22.21 -1.48 4.16
CA SER A 467 -23.49 -2.12 3.86
C SER A 467 -24.33 -1.40 2.79
N LEU A 468 -23.91 -0.20 2.37
CA LEU A 468 -24.55 0.54 1.30
C LEU A 468 -24.51 -0.21 -0.04
N PHE A 469 -23.39 -0.87 -0.34
CA PHE A 469 -23.21 -1.71 -1.52
C PHE A 469 -22.56 -3.05 -1.15
N THR A 470 -23.10 -4.16 -1.65
CA THR A 470 -22.71 -5.52 -1.22
C THR A 470 -22.19 -6.42 -2.35
N ARG A 471 -22.37 -6.05 -3.62
CA ARG A 471 -22.04 -6.88 -4.80
C ARG A 471 -20.67 -6.53 -5.41
N TRP A 472 -19.64 -6.46 -4.55
CA TRP A 472 -18.26 -6.17 -4.93
C TRP A 472 -17.64 -7.32 -5.76
N LYS A 473 -16.87 -6.99 -6.81
CA LYS A 473 -16.18 -7.98 -7.66
C LYS A 473 -14.87 -8.44 -6.99
N SER A 474 -13.86 -7.56 -6.93
CA SER A 474 -12.68 -7.68 -6.05
C SER A 474 -11.84 -6.39 -6.10
N GLY A 475 -11.05 -6.11 -5.05
CA GLY A 475 -10.02 -5.06 -5.12
C GLY A 475 -10.49 -3.67 -4.71
N THR A 476 -9.78 -2.65 -5.18
CA THR A 476 -10.23 -1.27 -5.03
C THR A 476 -11.34 -1.01 -6.03
N GLU A 477 -12.50 -0.58 -5.56
CA GLU A 477 -13.73 -0.46 -6.35
C GLU A 477 -14.55 0.73 -5.83
N THR A 478 -15.11 1.54 -6.74
CA THR A 478 -16.12 2.55 -6.41
C THR A 478 -17.41 2.26 -7.18
N LYS A 479 -18.55 2.67 -6.63
CA LYS A 479 -19.89 2.46 -7.19
C LYS A 479 -20.77 3.69 -6.92
N ASP A 480 -21.36 4.25 -7.98
CA ASP A 480 -22.47 5.20 -7.89
C ASP A 480 -23.59 4.61 -7.01
N LEU A 481 -24.15 5.43 -6.12
CA LEU A 481 -25.15 4.96 -5.14
C LEU A 481 -26.36 5.90 -5.00
N LYS A 482 -26.95 6.24 -6.15
CA LYS A 482 -28.17 7.04 -6.25
C LYS A 482 -29.33 6.39 -5.48
N GLY A 483 -30.06 7.17 -4.69
CA GLY A 483 -31.23 6.72 -3.92
C GLY A 483 -31.08 6.77 -2.40
N TYR A 484 -29.97 7.31 -1.88
CA TYR A 484 -29.82 7.69 -0.48
C TYR A 484 -29.36 9.15 -0.34
N GLU A 485 -29.76 9.79 0.74
CA GLU A 485 -29.08 10.95 1.32
C GLU A 485 -28.30 10.50 2.56
N VAL A 486 -27.20 11.18 2.90
CA VAL A 486 -26.39 10.95 4.10
C VAL A 486 -26.52 12.16 5.02
N PHE A 487 -26.48 11.94 6.33
CA PHE A 487 -26.43 13.05 7.29
C PHE A 487 -25.05 13.72 7.29
N SER A 488 -25.03 15.02 7.06
CA SER A 488 -23.85 15.87 6.97
C SER A 488 -24.12 17.20 7.66
N ASN A 489 -23.45 17.40 8.79
CA ASN A 489 -23.39 18.67 9.53
C ASN A 489 -24.77 19.35 9.72
N GLY A 490 -25.73 18.63 10.31
CA GLY A 490 -27.05 19.16 10.65
C GLY A 490 -28.15 18.91 9.60
N LYS A 491 -27.80 18.55 8.36
CA LYS A 491 -28.76 18.30 7.28
C LYS A 491 -28.52 16.95 6.58
N PHE A 492 -29.51 16.48 5.81
CA PHE A 492 -29.31 15.40 4.85
C PHE A 492 -28.83 15.98 3.51
N VAL A 493 -27.93 15.27 2.83
CA VAL A 493 -27.35 15.65 1.53
C VAL A 493 -27.29 14.43 0.61
N PRO A 494 -27.47 14.56 -0.71
CA PRO A 494 -27.40 13.43 -1.63
C PRO A 494 -26.08 12.67 -1.58
N LEU A 495 -26.18 11.33 -1.63
CA LEU A 495 -25.04 10.42 -1.77
C LEU A 495 -24.81 10.15 -3.26
N LEU A 496 -23.59 10.44 -3.72
CA LEU A 496 -23.19 10.27 -5.12
C LEU A 496 -22.60 8.87 -5.35
N SER A 497 -21.61 8.47 -4.54
CA SER A 497 -20.88 7.21 -4.70
C SER A 497 -20.35 6.64 -3.37
N ILE A 498 -20.17 5.32 -3.32
CA ILE A 498 -19.41 4.60 -2.28
C ILE A 498 -18.14 3.98 -2.86
N HIS A 499 -17.05 4.16 -2.13
CA HIS A 499 -15.68 3.85 -2.49
C HIS A 499 -15.16 2.75 -1.57
N ARG A 500 -14.23 1.91 -2.04
CA ARG A 500 -13.55 0.91 -1.22
C ARG A 500 -12.14 0.64 -1.73
N HIS A 501 -11.11 0.73 -0.89
CA HIS A 501 -9.71 0.41 -1.21
C HIS A 501 -9.06 -0.52 -0.16
N LYS A 502 -7.92 -1.15 -0.47
CA LYS A 502 -7.29 -2.13 0.46
C LYS A 502 -6.50 -1.48 1.61
N VAL A 503 -6.68 -1.99 2.83
CA VAL A 503 -5.88 -1.65 4.02
C VAL A 503 -4.41 -2.03 3.78
N SER A 504 -3.49 -1.12 4.08
CA SER A 504 -2.04 -1.42 4.08
C SER A 504 -1.60 -2.00 5.43
N LYS A 505 -0.56 -2.85 5.42
CA LYS A 505 0.05 -3.40 6.66
C LYS A 505 0.76 -2.35 7.52
N PHE A 506 0.83 -1.11 7.04
CA PHE A 506 1.44 0.04 7.71
C PHE A 506 0.44 1.15 8.05
N THR A 507 -0.86 0.93 7.80
CA THR A 507 -1.92 1.88 8.18
C THR A 507 -2.16 1.83 9.67
N ASN A 508 -2.02 2.96 10.38
CA ASN A 508 -2.47 3.04 11.77
C ASN A 508 -3.96 3.37 11.80
N LEU A 509 -4.75 2.54 12.48
CA LEU A 509 -6.16 2.82 12.76
C LEU A 509 -6.25 3.45 14.16
N LEU A 510 -6.83 4.63 14.27
CA LEU A 510 -7.01 5.38 15.51
C LEU A 510 -8.49 5.39 15.90
N ARG A 511 -8.77 5.10 17.17
CA ARG A 511 -10.05 5.40 17.80
C ARG A 511 -9.94 6.70 18.57
N ILE A 512 -10.70 7.70 18.16
CA ILE A 512 -10.78 9.02 18.82
C ILE A 512 -12.14 9.11 19.51
N ARG A 513 -12.14 9.57 20.77
CA ARG A 513 -13.35 9.71 21.60
C ARG A 513 -13.48 11.11 22.17
N THR A 514 -14.62 11.76 22.00
CA THR A 514 -15.02 12.98 22.75
C THR A 514 -15.95 12.58 23.91
N LEU A 515 -16.61 13.54 24.59
CA LEU A 515 -17.60 13.16 25.61
C LEU A 515 -18.80 12.39 25.02
N LYS A 516 -19.26 12.77 23.82
CA LYS A 516 -20.52 12.28 23.21
C LYS A 516 -20.33 11.52 21.89
N SER A 517 -19.09 11.35 21.42
CA SER A 517 -18.79 10.68 20.14
C SER A 517 -17.56 9.78 20.18
N ILE A 518 -17.54 8.73 19.35
CA ILE A 518 -16.41 7.80 19.11
C ILE A 518 -16.30 7.57 17.59
N ILE A 519 -15.12 7.75 17.01
CA ILE A 519 -14.83 7.44 15.61
C ILE A 519 -13.59 6.54 15.50
N GLU A 520 -13.65 5.51 14.64
CA GLU A 520 -12.46 4.79 14.16
C GLU A 520 -12.09 5.34 12.77
N THR A 521 -10.87 5.87 12.61
CA THR A 521 -10.36 6.44 11.36
C THR A 521 -8.85 6.26 11.21
N THR A 522 -8.29 6.39 10.00
CA THR A 522 -6.84 6.27 9.79
C THR A 522 -6.09 7.51 10.26
N ASP A 523 -4.83 7.35 10.66
CA ASP A 523 -3.98 8.45 11.15
C ASP A 523 -3.83 9.62 10.17
N ASN A 524 -3.95 9.37 8.86
CA ASN A 524 -3.87 10.37 7.81
C ASN A 524 -5.21 11.02 7.39
N HIS A 525 -6.34 10.69 8.03
CA HIS A 525 -7.65 11.20 7.60
C HIS A 525 -8.05 12.53 8.29
N SER A 526 -8.61 13.47 7.53
CA SER A 526 -9.09 14.77 8.01
C SER A 526 -10.40 14.68 8.79
N LEU A 527 -10.35 15.02 10.08
CA LEU A 527 -11.51 15.50 10.84
C LEU A 527 -11.51 17.03 10.82
N PHE A 528 -12.59 17.67 11.25
CA PHE A 528 -12.62 19.14 11.39
C PHE A 528 -12.43 19.60 12.84
N SER A 529 -11.87 20.79 13.05
CA SER A 529 -11.95 21.55 14.31
C SER A 529 -13.19 22.44 14.36
N MET A 530 -13.49 23.00 15.54
CA MET A 530 -14.67 23.84 15.78
C MET A 530 -14.77 25.09 14.89
N ASP A 531 -13.65 25.55 14.33
CA ASP A 531 -13.53 26.67 13.40
C ASP A 531 -13.55 26.24 11.92
N GLY A 532 -13.99 25.01 11.63
CA GLY A 532 -14.18 24.48 10.28
C GLY A 532 -12.90 24.09 9.54
N LYS A 533 -11.72 24.23 10.15
CA LYS A 533 -10.45 23.78 9.56
C LYS A 533 -10.29 22.26 9.66
N GLU A 534 -9.61 21.65 8.69
CA GLU A 534 -9.25 20.24 8.76
C GLU A 534 -8.02 19.99 9.64
N ILE A 535 -8.03 18.86 10.34
CA ILE A 535 -6.91 18.32 11.14
C ILE A 535 -6.85 16.81 10.93
N GLU A 536 -5.68 16.31 10.49
CA GLU A 536 -5.40 14.87 10.41
C GLU A 536 -5.56 14.19 11.78
N ALA A 537 -6.22 13.03 11.80
CA ALA A 537 -6.49 12.26 13.01
C ALA A 537 -5.24 11.96 13.86
N GLY A 538 -4.10 11.70 13.22
CA GLY A 538 -2.81 11.44 13.87
C GLY A 538 -2.09 12.67 14.42
N LYS A 539 -2.55 13.89 14.11
CA LYS A 539 -2.05 15.15 14.69
C LYS A 539 -2.84 15.58 15.94
N LEU A 540 -4.02 15.00 16.16
CA LEU A 540 -4.87 15.29 17.31
C LEU A 540 -4.29 14.77 18.63
N LYS A 541 -4.57 15.51 19.70
CA LYS A 541 -4.18 15.21 21.09
C LYS A 541 -5.41 15.26 21.99
N ILE A 542 -5.29 14.64 23.16
CA ILE A 542 -6.29 14.77 24.23
C ILE A 542 -6.49 16.27 24.55
N ASN A 543 -7.74 16.65 24.79
CA ASN A 543 -8.27 18.00 24.95
C ASN A 543 -8.31 18.89 23.69
N ASN A 544 -7.91 18.45 22.49
CA ASN A 544 -8.23 19.18 21.25
C ASN A 544 -9.74 19.07 20.93
N ASN A 545 -10.35 20.17 20.47
CA ASN A 545 -11.78 20.23 20.11
C ASN A 545 -11.99 19.88 18.63
N ILE A 546 -12.85 18.90 18.34
CA ILE A 546 -13.22 18.50 16.98
C ILE A 546 -14.71 18.76 16.70
N LEU A 547 -15.03 19.10 15.45
CA LEU A 547 -16.38 19.46 15.04
C LEU A 547 -17.35 18.28 15.23
N THR A 548 -18.37 18.50 16.05
CA THR A 548 -19.53 17.62 16.16
C THR A 548 -20.79 18.39 15.84
N SER A 549 -21.64 17.84 14.98
CA SER A 549 -22.96 18.39 14.69
C SER A 549 -24.00 17.96 15.73
N GLU A 550 -25.18 18.57 15.70
CA GLU A 550 -26.37 18.00 16.34
C GLU A 550 -26.77 16.69 15.62
N LEU A 551 -27.12 15.63 16.37
CA LEU A 551 -27.79 14.46 15.80
C LEU A 551 -29.20 14.83 15.26
N PRO A 552 -29.64 14.24 14.13
CA PRO A 552 -30.91 14.57 13.47
C PRO A 552 -32.12 14.24 14.34
N LEU A 553 -33.18 15.05 14.21
CA LEU A 553 -34.48 14.77 14.78
C LEU A 553 -35.19 13.67 13.96
N LEU A 554 -35.58 12.58 14.64
CA LEU A 554 -36.24 11.43 14.01
C LEU A 554 -37.75 11.65 13.84
N ASN A 555 -38.11 12.46 12.84
CA ASN A 555 -39.51 12.70 12.46
C ASN A 555 -39.94 11.63 11.44
N GLY A 556 -40.56 10.54 11.92
CA GLY A 556 -40.94 9.40 11.10
C GLY A 556 -42.43 9.04 11.18
N SER A 557 -42.89 8.17 10.28
CA SER A 557 -44.29 7.82 10.05
C SER A 557 -44.67 6.37 10.39
N CYS A 558 -43.73 5.55 10.89
CA CYS A 558 -43.97 4.13 11.13
C CYS A 558 -44.82 3.88 12.39
N GLN A 559 -45.78 2.97 12.27
CA GLN A 559 -46.59 2.46 13.39
C GLN A 559 -46.32 0.97 13.61
N ILE A 560 -46.16 0.60 14.88
CA ILE A 560 -46.10 -0.77 15.42
C ILE A 560 -46.70 -0.72 16.84
N THR A 561 -47.00 -1.87 17.45
CA THR A 561 -47.44 -1.91 18.86
C THR A 561 -46.27 -1.76 19.83
N SER A 562 -46.55 -1.26 21.04
CA SER A 562 -45.57 -1.16 22.14
C SER A 562 -44.96 -2.52 22.47
N ASP A 563 -45.79 -3.58 22.52
CA ASP A 563 -45.38 -4.98 22.70
C ASP A 563 -44.35 -5.43 21.65
N LEU A 564 -44.61 -5.16 20.37
CA LEU A 564 -43.67 -5.51 19.30
C LEU A 564 -42.39 -4.70 19.40
N ALA A 565 -42.47 -3.41 19.74
CA ALA A 565 -41.30 -2.57 19.95
C ALA A 565 -40.44 -3.07 21.12
N TRP A 566 -41.07 -3.44 22.23
CA TRP A 566 -40.44 -4.02 23.42
C TRP A 566 -39.78 -5.37 23.12
N LEU A 567 -40.48 -6.27 22.43
CA LEU A 567 -39.94 -7.56 22.00
C LEU A 567 -38.73 -7.38 21.07
N LEU A 568 -38.77 -6.41 20.15
CA LEU A 568 -37.64 -6.07 19.29
C LEU A 568 -36.46 -5.51 20.11
N GLY A 569 -36.73 -4.70 21.14
CA GLY A 569 -35.72 -4.20 22.07
C GLY A 569 -35.01 -5.32 22.83
N PHE A 570 -35.77 -6.18 23.51
CA PHE A 570 -35.25 -7.31 24.28
C PHE A 570 -34.54 -8.35 23.39
N PHE A 571 -35.02 -8.56 22.16
CA PHE A 571 -34.31 -9.35 21.16
C PHE A 571 -33.00 -8.67 20.67
N VAL A 572 -32.97 -7.35 20.56
CA VAL A 572 -31.74 -6.62 20.22
C VAL A 572 -30.73 -6.64 21.38
N ALA A 573 -31.15 -6.80 22.63
CA ALA A 573 -30.27 -7.19 23.74
C ALA A 573 -29.89 -8.70 23.67
N GLU A 574 -30.75 -9.59 24.14
CA GLU A 574 -30.46 -11.02 24.40
C GLU A 574 -30.63 -11.95 23.19
N GLY A 575 -31.32 -11.49 22.15
CA GLY A 575 -31.76 -12.33 21.04
C GLY A 575 -30.63 -12.80 20.11
N SER A 576 -30.72 -14.06 19.68
CA SER A 576 -29.85 -14.70 18.69
C SER A 576 -30.66 -15.44 17.62
N LEU A 577 -30.02 -15.73 16.48
CA LEU A 577 -30.63 -16.43 15.34
C LEU A 577 -29.73 -17.58 14.90
N SER A 578 -30.31 -18.78 14.75
CA SER A 578 -29.58 -19.99 14.36
C SER A 578 -30.49 -21.00 13.65
N ARG A 579 -30.09 -21.50 12.46
CA ARG A 579 -30.77 -22.62 11.74
C ARG A 579 -32.30 -22.45 11.62
N GLY A 580 -32.78 -21.28 11.21
CA GLY A 580 -34.22 -20.99 11.07
C GLY A 580 -34.97 -20.86 12.41
N ARG A 581 -34.26 -20.54 13.50
CA ARG A 581 -34.82 -20.37 14.85
C ARG A 581 -34.39 -19.03 15.44
N ILE A 582 -35.33 -18.41 16.15
CA ILE A 582 -35.07 -17.32 17.09
C ILE A 582 -34.82 -17.96 18.45
N ASN A 583 -33.71 -17.61 19.11
CA ASN A 583 -33.49 -17.93 20.51
C ASN A 583 -33.35 -16.63 21.31
N ILE A 584 -33.92 -16.58 22.50
CA ILE A 584 -33.69 -15.50 23.48
C ILE A 584 -33.29 -16.17 24.79
N ASP A 585 -32.13 -15.80 25.33
CA ASP A 585 -31.57 -16.34 26.56
C ASP A 585 -31.75 -15.32 27.69
N ASN A 586 -32.18 -15.74 28.88
CA ASN A 586 -32.20 -14.87 30.06
C ASN A 586 -32.21 -15.67 31.38
N THR A 587 -31.84 -15.05 32.48
CA THR A 587 -31.97 -15.64 33.83
C THR A 587 -33.36 -15.43 34.43
N ASN A 588 -34.09 -14.38 34.04
CA ASN A 588 -35.48 -14.14 34.43
C ASN A 588 -36.44 -14.89 33.48
N LEU A 589 -37.25 -15.78 34.05
CA LEU A 589 -38.24 -16.58 33.33
C LEU A 589 -39.48 -15.76 32.90
N GLU A 590 -39.89 -14.78 33.70
CA GLU A 590 -41.07 -13.94 33.45
C GLU A 590 -40.90 -13.10 32.18
N LEU A 591 -39.70 -12.56 31.95
CA LEU A 591 -39.37 -11.82 30.72
C LEU A 591 -39.47 -12.72 29.47
N LEU A 592 -39.10 -14.01 29.58
CA LEU A 592 -39.21 -14.96 28.49
C LEU A 592 -40.65 -15.44 28.26
N GLU A 593 -41.45 -15.56 29.32
CA GLU A 593 -42.89 -15.81 29.19
C GLU A 593 -43.63 -14.59 28.60
N HIS A 594 -43.25 -13.36 28.96
CA HIS A 594 -43.73 -12.14 28.32
C HIS A 594 -43.40 -12.14 26.81
N CYS A 595 -42.14 -12.42 26.43
CA CYS A 595 -41.78 -12.60 25.02
C CYS A 595 -42.60 -13.68 24.31
N LYS A 596 -42.85 -14.82 24.97
CA LYS A 596 -43.63 -15.95 24.43
C LYS A 596 -45.10 -15.57 24.21
N THR A 597 -45.68 -14.76 25.08
CA THR A 597 -47.01 -14.16 24.90
C THR A 597 -47.02 -13.21 23.71
N ILE A 598 -46.07 -12.28 23.59
CA ILE A 598 -46.00 -11.35 22.44
C ILE A 598 -45.82 -12.11 21.12
N PHE A 599 -44.95 -13.13 21.07
CA PHE A 599 -44.79 -13.99 19.88
C PHE A 599 -46.09 -14.72 19.49
N THR A 600 -46.88 -15.13 20.48
CA THR A 600 -48.18 -15.78 20.27
C THR A 600 -49.23 -14.79 19.76
N ASN A 601 -49.31 -13.60 20.37
CA ASN A 601 -50.33 -12.60 20.06
C ASN A 601 -50.06 -11.86 18.73
N VAL A 602 -48.80 -11.50 18.45
CA VAL A 602 -48.44 -10.68 17.28
C VAL A 602 -48.18 -11.53 16.03
N PHE A 603 -47.71 -12.78 16.18
CA PHE A 603 -47.33 -13.63 15.04
C PHE A 603 -48.04 -14.99 15.00
N GLY A 604 -48.89 -15.33 15.98
CA GLY A 604 -49.55 -16.63 16.07
C GLY A 604 -48.63 -17.81 16.44
N ILE A 605 -47.34 -17.56 16.73
CA ILE A 605 -46.36 -18.65 16.93
C ILE A 605 -46.01 -18.80 18.41
N ARG A 606 -46.46 -19.91 19.01
CA ARG A 606 -46.11 -20.30 20.38
C ARG A 606 -44.65 -20.73 20.47
N GLY A 607 -43.90 -20.10 21.38
CA GLY A 607 -42.52 -20.48 21.70
C GLY A 607 -42.42 -21.60 22.75
N ARG A 608 -41.27 -22.28 22.80
CA ARG A 608 -40.93 -23.25 23.88
C ARG A 608 -39.78 -22.70 24.72
N ILE A 609 -40.00 -22.56 26.03
CA ILE A 609 -38.93 -22.26 26.99
C ILE A 609 -38.24 -23.57 27.45
N GLN A 610 -36.93 -23.51 27.66
CA GLN A 610 -36.09 -24.62 28.12
C GLN A 610 -35.06 -24.09 29.13
N ARG A 611 -34.85 -24.76 30.28
CA ARG A 611 -33.79 -24.40 31.24
C ARG A 611 -32.50 -25.13 30.85
N SER A 612 -31.37 -24.44 30.84
CA SER A 612 -30.04 -25.03 30.66
C SER A 612 -29.51 -25.52 32.01
N PRO A 613 -29.31 -26.84 32.23
CA PRO A 613 -28.86 -27.37 33.53
C PRO A 613 -27.46 -26.89 33.95
N SER A 614 -26.59 -26.58 32.98
CA SER A 614 -25.17 -26.27 33.21
C SER A 614 -24.84 -24.80 33.40
N MET A 615 -25.79 -23.88 33.18
CA MET A 615 -25.53 -22.43 33.26
C MET A 615 -26.61 -21.63 34.03
N ASN A 616 -27.64 -22.30 34.55
CA ASN A 616 -28.80 -21.67 35.23
C ASN A 616 -29.49 -20.55 34.41
N ILE A 617 -29.48 -20.66 33.09
CA ILE A 617 -30.11 -19.74 32.13
C ILE A 617 -31.31 -20.44 31.48
N TYR A 618 -32.38 -19.69 31.25
CA TYR A 618 -33.55 -20.11 30.48
C TYR A 618 -33.43 -19.63 29.03
N ARG A 619 -33.90 -20.44 28.08
CA ARG A 619 -33.93 -20.14 26.65
C ARG A 619 -35.35 -20.25 26.10
N LEU A 620 -35.89 -19.16 25.59
CA LEU A 620 -37.05 -19.19 24.69
C LEU A 620 -36.58 -19.57 23.28
N VAL A 621 -37.24 -20.53 22.64
CA VAL A 621 -37.00 -20.92 21.24
C VAL A 621 -38.28 -20.75 20.42
N ILE A 622 -38.20 -19.97 19.34
CA ILE A 622 -39.24 -19.88 18.30
C ILE A 622 -38.74 -20.62 17.04
N ASN A 623 -39.44 -21.68 16.65
CA ASN A 623 -39.12 -22.45 15.45
C ASN A 623 -39.90 -21.91 14.25
N SER A 624 -39.38 -20.88 13.59
CA SER A 624 -39.94 -20.36 12.34
C SER A 624 -38.83 -19.73 11.51
N ASP A 625 -38.53 -20.35 10.36
CA ASP A 625 -37.53 -19.84 9.42
C ASP A 625 -37.96 -18.49 8.81
N TYR A 626 -39.28 -18.30 8.60
CA TYR A 626 -39.85 -17.02 8.17
C TYR A 626 -39.62 -15.91 9.19
N LEU A 627 -40.03 -16.11 10.46
CA LEU A 627 -39.78 -15.09 11.50
C LEU A 627 -38.27 -14.91 11.74
N SER A 628 -37.47 -15.97 11.67
CA SER A 628 -36.00 -15.88 11.78
C SER A 628 -35.38 -15.04 10.66
N LYS A 629 -35.92 -15.06 9.44
CA LYS A 629 -35.50 -14.19 8.32
C LYS A 629 -36.01 -12.75 8.47
N MET A 630 -37.21 -12.57 9.01
CA MET A 630 -37.79 -11.26 9.27
C MET A 630 -37.03 -10.51 10.39
N PHE A 631 -36.81 -11.15 11.53
CA PHE A 631 -35.99 -10.63 12.64
C PHE A 631 -34.53 -10.40 12.21
N TYR A 632 -34.00 -11.21 11.29
CA TYR A 632 -32.69 -10.96 10.68
C TYR A 632 -32.65 -9.62 9.92
N ASN A 633 -33.59 -9.42 8.99
CA ASN A 633 -33.66 -8.18 8.18
C ASN A 633 -33.91 -6.93 9.04
N TRP A 634 -34.76 -7.05 10.06
CA TRP A 634 -35.08 -5.95 10.98
C TRP A 634 -33.94 -5.61 11.93
N CYS A 635 -33.25 -6.59 12.52
CA CYS A 635 -32.35 -6.37 13.66
C CYS A 635 -30.85 -6.50 13.35
N TYR A 636 -30.45 -6.82 12.10
CA TYR A 636 -29.04 -7.01 11.74
C TYR A 636 -28.59 -6.33 10.43
N TYR A 637 -27.28 -6.16 10.29
CA TYR A 637 -26.55 -6.04 9.01
C TYR A 637 -25.46 -7.11 8.89
N TYR A 638 -25.04 -7.42 7.67
CA TYR A 638 -24.17 -8.55 7.30
C TYR A 638 -22.85 -8.07 6.72
N GLU A 639 -21.76 -8.24 7.49
CA GLU A 639 -20.40 -7.89 7.07
C GLU A 639 -19.74 -9.05 6.32
N SER A 640 -19.97 -10.29 6.77
CA SER A 640 -19.49 -11.51 6.12
C SER A 640 -20.26 -12.74 6.59
N LYS A 641 -19.98 -13.91 5.99
CA LYS A 641 -20.53 -15.23 6.36
C LYS A 641 -20.38 -15.58 7.86
N TYR A 642 -19.49 -14.90 8.57
CA TYR A 642 -19.18 -15.15 9.98
C TYR A 642 -19.40 -13.94 10.91
N ARG A 643 -19.75 -12.75 10.39
CA ARG A 643 -19.88 -11.51 11.19
C ARG A 643 -21.14 -10.72 10.79
N LYS A 644 -22.02 -10.53 11.76
CA LYS A 644 -23.27 -9.76 11.67
C LYS A 644 -23.31 -8.75 12.82
N CYS A 645 -23.65 -7.49 12.55
CA CYS A 645 -23.82 -6.47 13.60
C CYS A 645 -25.32 -6.29 13.89
N LYS A 646 -25.68 -6.10 15.17
CA LYS A 646 -27.06 -5.74 15.56
C LYS A 646 -27.33 -4.27 15.22
N LYS A 647 -28.60 -3.92 14.98
CA LYS A 647 -29.08 -2.55 14.74
C LYS A 647 -30.46 -2.33 15.36
N ILE A 648 -30.88 -1.07 15.45
CA ILE A 648 -32.29 -0.74 15.73
C ILE A 648 -33.11 -0.90 14.44
N PRO A 649 -34.29 -1.55 14.46
CA PRO A 649 -35.13 -1.69 13.27
C PRO A 649 -35.61 -0.33 12.71
N LYS A 650 -35.63 -0.19 11.38
CA LYS A 650 -36.13 1.04 10.70
C LYS A 650 -37.51 1.46 11.19
N VAL A 651 -38.41 0.51 11.49
CA VAL A 651 -39.76 0.78 11.97
C VAL A 651 -39.83 1.41 13.38
N VAL A 652 -38.83 1.14 14.24
CA VAL A 652 -38.69 1.80 15.54
C VAL A 652 -38.03 3.17 15.36
N LEU A 653 -36.92 3.21 14.60
CA LEU A 653 -36.16 4.43 14.35
C LEU A 653 -37.03 5.54 13.72
N ASN A 654 -37.94 5.17 12.82
CA ASN A 654 -38.87 6.07 12.15
C ASN A 654 -40.29 6.04 12.75
N SER A 655 -40.47 5.65 14.02
CA SER A 655 -41.82 5.73 14.59
C SER A 655 -42.26 7.17 14.85
N CYS A 656 -43.53 7.47 14.60
CA CYS A 656 -44.15 8.75 14.95
C CYS A 656 -44.28 8.95 16.48
N SER A 657 -44.41 7.86 17.22
CA SER A 657 -44.58 7.84 18.67
C SER A 657 -43.24 7.84 19.41
N LYS A 658 -43.15 8.59 20.54
CA LYS A 658 -42.02 8.49 21.48
C LYS A 658 -42.15 7.24 22.34
N GLU A 659 -43.39 6.84 22.66
CA GLU A 659 -43.78 5.71 23.50
C GLU A 659 -43.35 4.37 22.89
N ILE A 660 -43.43 4.23 21.56
CA ILE A 660 -42.89 3.08 20.81
C ILE A 660 -41.36 3.01 20.91
N GLN A 661 -40.68 4.15 20.83
CA GLN A 661 -39.22 4.22 20.95
C GLN A 661 -38.77 3.98 22.40
N TYR A 662 -39.54 4.47 23.38
CA TYR A 662 -39.38 4.15 24.81
C TYR A 662 -39.57 2.66 25.08
N SER A 663 -40.61 2.03 24.51
CA SER A 663 -40.90 0.60 24.68
C SER A 663 -39.77 -0.28 24.16
N PHE A 664 -39.17 0.08 23.01
CA PHE A 664 -37.95 -0.58 22.53
C PHE A 664 -36.76 -0.39 23.47
N LEU A 665 -36.56 0.82 24.03
CA LEU A 665 -35.50 1.08 24.99
C LEU A 665 -35.70 0.31 26.31
N ASP A 666 -36.92 0.21 26.82
CA ASP A 666 -37.23 -0.61 28.00
C ASP A 666 -36.96 -2.09 27.75
N GLY A 667 -37.41 -2.63 26.62
CA GLY A 667 -37.11 -3.99 26.21
C GLY A 667 -35.60 -4.24 26.14
N TYR A 668 -34.83 -3.32 25.56
CA TYR A 668 -33.37 -3.43 25.54
C TYR A 668 -32.77 -3.37 26.96
N ASN A 669 -33.26 -2.45 27.81
CA ASN A 669 -32.83 -2.25 29.20
C ASN A 669 -33.14 -3.47 30.11
N LYS A 670 -34.20 -4.23 29.84
CA LYS A 670 -34.49 -5.48 30.58
C LYS A 670 -33.48 -6.61 30.29
N GLY A 671 -32.72 -6.53 29.20
CA GLY A 671 -31.63 -7.47 28.87
C GLY A 671 -30.26 -6.93 29.26
N ASP A 672 -29.77 -5.93 28.51
CA ASP A 672 -28.40 -5.40 28.57
C ASP A 672 -28.26 -4.17 29.51
N GLY A 673 -29.34 -3.74 30.15
CA GLY A 673 -29.36 -2.57 31.03
C GLY A 673 -28.76 -2.81 32.41
N ILE A 674 -27.88 -1.91 32.86
CA ILE A 674 -27.39 -1.92 34.24
C ILE A 674 -28.37 -1.16 35.14
N LYS A 675 -28.98 -1.84 36.10
CA LYS A 675 -29.70 -1.18 37.20
C LYS A 675 -28.71 -0.66 38.25
N LYS A 676 -28.97 0.53 38.81
CA LYS A 676 -28.32 1.06 40.02
C LYS A 676 -29.38 1.60 40.97
N GLU A 677 -29.27 1.27 42.25
CA GLU A 677 -30.21 1.67 43.31
C GLU A 677 -30.14 3.15 43.71
N LYS A 678 -29.21 3.92 43.13
CA LYS A 678 -28.83 5.28 43.58
C LYS A 678 -28.91 6.34 42.45
N VAL A 679 -29.89 6.23 41.57
CA VAL A 679 -30.14 7.21 40.49
C VAL A 679 -31.64 7.32 40.17
N ASN A 680 -32.12 8.56 40.02
CA ASN A 680 -33.55 8.88 39.91
C ASN A 680 -34.08 8.80 38.45
N TYR A 681 -33.63 7.83 37.66
CA TYR A 681 -34.07 7.65 36.26
C TYR A 681 -33.87 6.20 35.78
N ASP A 682 -34.79 5.70 34.96
CA ASP A 682 -34.97 4.27 34.63
C ASP A 682 -33.85 3.64 33.78
N PHE A 683 -33.06 4.47 33.10
CA PHE A 683 -32.05 4.05 32.12
C PHE A 683 -30.67 4.59 32.52
N VAL A 684 -29.81 3.73 33.09
CA VAL A 684 -28.49 4.16 33.60
C VAL A 684 -27.39 4.02 32.54
N SER A 685 -27.28 2.84 31.91
CA SER A 685 -26.29 2.62 30.85
C SER A 685 -26.59 1.40 29.99
N PHE A 686 -26.24 1.48 28.71
CA PHE A 686 -26.29 0.40 27.71
C PHE A 686 -24.88 0.03 27.22
N LYS A 687 -24.67 -1.18 26.71
CA LYS A 687 -23.33 -1.64 26.31
C LYS A 687 -23.35 -2.55 25.07
N THR A 688 -22.66 -2.17 24.00
CA THR A 688 -22.70 -2.95 22.76
C THR A 688 -21.39 -2.96 21.97
N VAL A 689 -21.10 -4.11 21.38
CA VAL A 689 -20.02 -4.32 20.41
C VAL A 689 -20.40 -3.85 18.99
N SER A 690 -21.63 -3.40 18.77
CA SER A 690 -22.10 -2.90 17.47
C SER A 690 -22.15 -1.38 17.47
N GLU A 691 -21.22 -0.74 16.75
CA GLU A 691 -21.20 0.71 16.53
C GLU A 691 -22.52 1.20 15.90
N THR A 692 -23.08 0.42 14.98
CA THR A 692 -24.38 0.67 14.34
C THR A 692 -25.53 0.69 15.35
N LEU A 693 -25.52 -0.21 16.34
CA LEU A 693 -26.52 -0.20 17.42
C LEU A 693 -26.29 0.96 18.38
N ALA A 694 -25.04 1.25 18.74
CA ALA A 694 -24.71 2.35 19.63
C ALA A 694 -25.16 3.70 19.07
N LEU A 695 -24.95 3.96 17.78
CA LEU A 695 -25.42 5.19 17.12
C LEU A 695 -26.95 5.25 17.06
N GLY A 696 -27.61 4.12 16.79
CA GLY A 696 -29.08 4.02 16.88
C GLY A 696 -29.62 4.33 18.27
N LEU A 697 -28.98 3.80 19.32
CA LEU A 697 -29.35 4.05 20.72
C LEU A 697 -29.18 5.53 21.07
N CYS A 698 -28.08 6.18 20.65
CA CYS A 698 -27.89 7.63 20.84
C CYS A 698 -29.04 8.47 20.25
N LEU A 699 -29.53 8.09 19.06
CA LEU A 699 -30.66 8.76 18.42
C LEU A 699 -31.99 8.55 19.17
N LEU A 700 -32.27 7.32 19.64
CA LEU A 700 -33.49 7.07 20.42
C LEU A 700 -33.45 7.73 21.80
N ILE A 701 -32.29 7.73 22.47
CA ILE A 701 -32.12 8.40 23.78
C ILE A 701 -32.46 9.89 23.64
N LYS A 702 -31.91 10.57 22.62
CA LYS A 702 -32.16 12.01 22.39
C LYS A 702 -33.65 12.33 22.14
N LYS A 703 -34.39 11.48 21.40
CA LYS A 703 -35.81 11.73 21.07
C LYS A 703 -36.80 11.23 22.12
N ALA A 704 -36.60 10.03 22.65
CA ALA A 704 -37.60 9.32 23.45
C ALA A 704 -37.39 9.47 24.97
N LEU A 705 -36.13 9.60 25.41
CA LEU A 705 -35.81 9.82 26.82
C LEU A 705 -35.53 11.29 27.14
N GLU A 706 -35.05 12.07 26.17
CA GLU A 706 -34.60 13.48 26.35
C GLU A 706 -33.48 13.61 27.40
N GLN A 707 -32.74 12.53 27.63
CA GLN A 707 -31.56 12.49 28.50
C GLN A 707 -30.31 12.80 27.69
N ASP A 708 -29.35 13.51 28.29
CA ASP A 708 -28.00 13.57 27.76
C ASP A 708 -27.25 12.26 28.04
N TYR A 709 -26.20 11.98 27.26
CA TYR A 709 -25.38 10.77 27.39
C TYR A 709 -23.89 11.07 27.24
N SER A 710 -23.07 10.12 27.68
CA SER A 710 -21.63 10.13 27.42
C SER A 710 -21.12 8.75 27.01
N LEU A 711 -20.19 8.75 26.05
CA LEU A 711 -19.66 7.53 25.46
C LEU A 711 -18.30 7.15 26.08
N TYR A 712 -18.18 5.87 26.40
CA TYR A 712 -16.95 5.24 26.84
C TYR A 712 -16.69 3.99 25.99
N TYR A 713 -15.43 3.61 25.86
CA TYR A 713 -15.03 2.40 25.17
C TYR A 713 -14.39 1.43 26.17
N ASP A 714 -15.01 0.27 26.35
CA ASP A 714 -14.51 -0.83 27.16
C ASP A 714 -13.44 -1.60 26.37
N LYS A 715 -12.20 -1.50 26.85
CA LYS A 715 -11.01 -2.10 26.22
C LYS A 715 -10.92 -3.61 26.47
N GLU A 716 -11.58 -4.15 27.48
CA GLU A 716 -11.62 -5.59 27.78
C GLU A 716 -12.74 -6.29 26.98
N LYS A 717 -13.92 -5.68 26.93
CA LYS A 717 -15.11 -6.25 26.26
C LYS A 717 -15.26 -5.83 24.80
N ASN A 718 -14.36 -4.99 24.27
CA ASN A 718 -14.39 -4.50 22.89
C ASN A 718 -15.75 -3.83 22.54
N ALA A 719 -16.27 -3.05 23.48
CA ALA A 719 -17.66 -2.60 23.49
C ALA A 719 -17.78 -1.10 23.80
N ILE A 720 -18.70 -0.42 23.12
CA ILE A 720 -19.09 0.96 23.43
C ILE A 720 -20.11 0.92 24.56
N GLN A 721 -19.85 1.67 25.62
CA GLN A 721 -20.75 1.88 26.75
C GLN A 721 -21.34 3.29 26.67
N ILE A 722 -22.66 3.37 26.65
CA ILE A 722 -23.43 4.62 26.67
C ILE A 722 -23.89 4.82 28.11
N ASN A 723 -23.37 5.84 28.80
CA ASN A 723 -23.81 6.21 30.15
C ASN A 723 -24.76 7.42 30.04
N LEU A 724 -25.99 7.29 30.53
CA LEU A 724 -27.01 8.34 30.49
C LEU A 724 -26.91 9.23 31.75
N HIS A 725 -27.48 10.44 31.69
CA HIS A 725 -27.50 11.42 32.81
C HIS A 725 -28.95 11.87 33.12
N SER A 726 -29.16 12.56 34.24
CA SER A 726 -30.50 13.12 34.56
C SER A 726 -30.90 14.19 33.54
N LYS A 727 -32.22 14.34 33.31
CA LYS A 727 -32.77 15.42 32.47
C LYS A 727 -32.36 16.81 32.97
N ASP A 728 -32.23 16.97 34.28
CA ASP A 728 -31.87 18.24 34.94
C ASP A 728 -30.38 18.62 34.76
N SER A 729 -29.55 17.77 34.14
CA SER A 729 -28.14 18.05 33.89
C SER A 729 -27.89 19.00 32.69
N SER A 730 -28.75 20.02 32.58
CA SER A 730 -28.95 20.96 31.47
C SER A 730 -27.75 21.83 31.07
N ASN A 731 -26.60 21.66 31.72
CA ASN A 731 -25.42 22.52 31.56
C ASN A 731 -24.12 21.76 31.23
N ARG A 732 -24.22 20.53 30.69
CA ARG A 732 -23.09 19.87 30.02
C ARG A 732 -23.13 20.18 28.52
N SER A 733 -22.42 21.24 28.15
CA SER A 733 -22.17 21.62 26.76
C SER A 733 -21.67 20.43 25.92
N ASN A 734 -21.88 20.48 24.60
CA ASN A 734 -21.34 19.49 23.67
C ASN A 734 -19.81 19.53 23.75
N ASN A 735 -19.25 18.68 24.62
CA ASN A 735 -17.84 18.71 24.99
C ASN A 735 -17.04 17.98 23.90
N THR A 736 -16.77 18.75 22.85
CA THR A 736 -16.05 18.40 21.63
C THR A 736 -14.57 18.12 21.85
N SER A 737 -14.04 18.40 23.04
CA SER A 737 -12.67 18.06 23.40
C SER A 737 -12.47 16.55 23.50
N ILE A 738 -11.40 16.06 22.89
CA ILE A 738 -11.03 14.64 22.86
C ILE A 738 -10.64 14.17 24.27
N LYS A 739 -11.15 13.00 24.66
CA LYS A 739 -11.05 12.38 25.99
C LYS A 739 -10.32 11.03 26.00
N ASP A 740 -10.08 10.42 24.85
CA ASP A 740 -9.21 9.25 24.65
C ASP A 740 -8.78 9.18 23.18
N ILE A 741 -7.55 8.71 22.93
CA ILE A 741 -7.04 8.35 21.60
C ILE A 741 -6.30 7.02 21.75
N ALA A 742 -6.72 6.00 21.01
CA ALA A 742 -6.14 4.65 21.10
C ALA A 742 -5.87 4.06 19.72
N LEU A 743 -4.74 3.36 19.56
CA LEU A 743 -4.48 2.52 18.39
C LEU A 743 -5.42 1.30 18.40
N VAL A 744 -6.03 1.01 17.26
CA VAL A 744 -6.92 -0.14 17.04
C VAL A 744 -6.17 -1.23 16.27
N PRO A 745 -6.10 -2.48 16.77
CA PRO A 745 -5.48 -3.57 16.02
C PRO A 745 -6.22 -3.87 14.71
N LEU A 746 -5.46 -3.99 13.61
CA LEU A 746 -5.99 -4.44 12.31
C LEU A 746 -6.40 -5.92 12.31
N GLU A 747 -5.99 -6.70 13.32
CA GLU A 747 -6.38 -8.11 13.53
C GLU A 747 -6.98 -8.31 14.93
N GLU A 748 -8.26 -8.65 15.01
CA GLU A 748 -8.88 -9.30 16.19
C GLU A 748 -8.70 -10.82 16.11
N ARG A 749 -8.58 -11.48 17.27
CA ARG A 749 -8.44 -12.94 17.40
C ARG A 749 -9.42 -13.48 18.44
N ASP A 750 -9.91 -14.70 18.25
CA ASP A 750 -10.76 -15.36 19.24
C ASP A 750 -9.95 -15.90 20.42
N SER A 751 -10.66 -16.35 21.46
CA SER A 751 -10.11 -17.07 22.61
C SER A 751 -9.43 -18.41 22.27
N ARG A 752 -9.29 -18.76 20.98
CA ARG A 752 -8.55 -19.92 20.46
C ARG A 752 -7.43 -19.49 19.49
N GLY A 753 -7.06 -18.20 19.49
CA GLY A 753 -5.97 -17.63 18.69
C GLY A 753 -6.25 -17.46 17.18
N ARG A 754 -7.44 -17.86 16.71
CA ARG A 754 -7.85 -17.77 15.31
C ARG A 754 -8.21 -16.33 14.99
N ILE A 755 -7.78 -15.81 13.85
CA ILE A 755 -8.14 -14.45 13.42
C ILE A 755 -9.66 -14.40 13.20
N LEU A 756 -10.36 -13.60 14.00
CA LEU A 756 -11.82 -13.37 13.86
C LEU A 756 -12.11 -12.45 12.67
N THR A 757 -11.19 -11.54 12.42
CA THR A 757 -11.38 -10.43 11.47
C THR A 757 -10.77 -10.70 10.12
N HIS A 758 -11.66 -10.86 9.14
CA HIS A 758 -11.78 -9.73 8.24
C HIS A 758 -12.61 -8.63 8.93
N ARG A 759 -11.97 -7.58 9.46
CA ARG A 759 -12.58 -6.25 9.73
C ARG A 759 -12.65 -5.51 8.38
N SER A 760 -13.02 -6.29 7.36
CA SER A 760 -12.58 -6.31 5.97
C SER A 760 -11.06 -6.17 5.71
N LEU A 761 -10.59 -6.55 4.52
CA LEU A 761 -9.25 -6.22 3.98
C LEU A 761 -9.19 -4.76 3.48
N TYR A 762 -10.17 -3.95 3.83
CA TYR A 762 -10.56 -2.76 3.08
C TYR A 762 -10.95 -1.58 3.99
N LEU A 763 -10.78 -0.41 3.42
CA LEU A 763 -11.19 0.91 3.88
C LEU A 763 -12.28 1.37 2.89
N TYR A 764 -13.35 2.02 3.36
CA TYR A 764 -14.51 2.46 2.57
C TYR A 764 -14.71 3.98 2.75
N ASP A 765 -15.19 4.69 1.72
CA ASP A 765 -15.57 6.10 1.84
C ASP A 765 -16.82 6.43 1.02
N ILE A 766 -17.37 7.64 1.18
CA ILE A 766 -18.51 8.14 0.42
C ILE A 766 -18.28 9.55 -0.07
N THR A 767 -18.78 9.83 -1.27
CA THR A 767 -18.84 11.20 -1.82
C THR A 767 -20.27 11.73 -1.72
N THR A 768 -20.43 12.80 -0.94
CA THR A 768 -21.65 13.60 -0.79
C THR A 768 -21.49 14.94 -1.51
N GLU A 769 -22.61 15.59 -1.87
CA GLU A 769 -22.59 16.94 -2.47
C GLU A 769 -21.95 18.03 -1.59
N SER A 770 -21.88 17.81 -0.27
CA SER A 770 -21.38 18.81 0.69
C SER A 770 -19.88 18.77 0.98
N GLY A 771 -19.14 17.79 0.43
CA GLY A 771 -17.74 17.57 0.83
C GLY A 771 -17.54 16.99 2.24
N MET A 772 -18.62 16.77 3.00
CA MET A 772 -18.60 16.32 4.40
C MET A 772 -19.62 15.20 4.67
N PHE A 773 -19.42 14.44 5.74
CA PHE A 773 -20.44 13.55 6.32
C PHE A 773 -20.24 13.31 7.82
N ASN A 774 -21.29 12.85 8.50
CA ASN A 774 -21.21 12.38 9.87
C ASN A 774 -20.95 10.86 9.91
N THR A 775 -19.97 10.43 10.72
CA THR A 775 -19.58 9.01 10.82
C THR A 775 -18.99 8.68 12.20
N GLY A 776 -19.05 7.41 12.58
CA GLY A 776 -18.78 6.96 13.93
C GLY A 776 -20.02 7.04 14.82
N VAL A 777 -19.88 6.67 16.09
CA VAL A 777 -20.96 6.76 17.09
C VAL A 777 -21.00 8.18 17.64
N GLY A 778 -22.19 8.75 17.78
CA GLY A 778 -22.36 10.19 18.01
C GLY A 778 -22.35 10.97 16.69
N SER A 779 -21.72 12.14 16.67
CA SER A 779 -21.92 13.15 15.62
C SER A 779 -20.65 13.89 15.19
N ILE A 780 -19.48 13.25 15.25
CA ILE A 780 -18.25 13.77 14.63
C ILE A 780 -18.49 13.98 13.14
N VAL A 781 -18.02 15.12 12.62
CA VAL A 781 -18.02 15.42 11.18
C VAL A 781 -16.65 15.05 10.61
N ALA A 782 -16.66 14.26 9.53
CA ALA A 782 -15.50 13.85 8.76
C ALA A 782 -15.56 14.48 7.35
N HIS A 783 -14.41 14.67 6.71
CA HIS A 783 -14.36 15.14 5.32
C HIS A 783 -14.65 13.96 4.37
N ASN A 784 -15.28 14.21 3.21
CA ASN A 784 -15.20 13.29 2.07
C ASN A 784 -13.73 13.31 1.59
N SER A 785 -12.89 12.45 2.15
CA SER A 785 -11.41 12.52 2.20
C SER A 785 -10.75 13.55 1.27
N ASN A 786 -10.56 14.78 1.77
CA ASN A 786 -9.89 15.82 1.00
C ASN A 786 -8.47 15.35 0.67
N PRO A 787 -7.99 15.52 -0.57
CA PRO A 787 -6.55 15.56 -0.79
C PRO A 787 -5.90 16.60 0.13
N ILE A 788 -5.06 16.12 1.03
CA ILE A 788 -4.07 16.93 1.73
C ILE A 788 -2.76 16.88 0.94
N ASP A 789 -2.07 18.02 0.87
CA ASP A 789 -0.67 18.00 0.42
C ASP A 789 0.26 17.40 1.49
N PRO A 790 1.50 17.01 1.15
CA PRO A 790 2.43 16.44 2.14
C PRO A 790 2.91 17.38 3.26
N ARG A 791 2.38 18.61 3.35
CA ARG A 791 2.55 19.51 4.51
C ARG A 791 1.35 19.45 5.45
N GLY A 792 0.28 18.73 5.08
CA GLY A 792 -1.01 18.70 5.77
C GLY A 792 -1.88 19.91 5.45
N MET A 793 -1.68 20.56 4.30
CA MET A 793 -2.57 21.62 3.83
C MET A 793 -3.64 21.01 2.90
N PRO A 794 -4.94 21.14 3.23
CA PRO A 794 -6.01 20.67 2.35
C PRO A 794 -5.99 21.39 0.99
N LEU A 795 -6.23 20.65 -0.10
CA LEU A 795 -6.20 21.24 -1.45
C LEU A 795 -7.37 22.20 -1.70
N SER A 796 -8.53 21.98 -1.07
CA SER A 796 -9.66 22.94 -1.09
C SER A 796 -9.24 24.34 -0.64
N ASN A 797 -8.49 24.46 0.46
CA ASN A 797 -7.99 25.75 0.96
C ASN A 797 -7.03 26.45 -0.02
N ILE A 798 -6.38 25.68 -0.91
CA ILE A 798 -5.51 26.25 -1.95
C ILE A 798 -6.30 26.56 -3.23
N VAL A 799 -7.32 25.78 -3.58
CA VAL A 799 -8.33 26.11 -4.62
C VAL A 799 -9.00 27.44 -4.28
N HIS A 800 -9.46 27.58 -3.04
CA HIS A 800 -10.07 28.81 -2.53
C HIS A 800 -9.14 30.02 -2.60
N LYS A 801 -7.86 29.84 -2.21
CA LYS A 801 -6.83 30.89 -2.28
C LYS A 801 -6.62 31.45 -3.71
N TRP A 802 -6.95 30.69 -4.76
CA TRP A 802 -6.85 31.14 -6.15
C TRP A 802 -8.21 31.47 -6.79
N GLY A 803 -9.30 31.46 -6.02
CA GLY A 803 -10.67 31.76 -6.49
C GLY A 803 -11.27 30.68 -7.39
N LEU A 804 -10.85 29.43 -7.22
CA LEU A 804 -11.20 28.31 -8.11
C LEU A 804 -12.33 27.41 -7.59
N ASP A 805 -12.99 27.76 -6.49
CA ASP A 805 -13.97 26.91 -5.78
C ASP A 805 -15.14 26.44 -6.66
N ASN A 806 -15.60 27.32 -7.55
CA ASN A 806 -16.72 27.04 -8.45
C ASN A 806 -16.31 26.29 -9.72
N ILE A 807 -15.01 26.03 -9.92
CA ILE A 807 -14.44 25.49 -11.15
C ILE A 807 -13.76 24.13 -10.91
N VAL A 808 -13.07 23.93 -9.78
CA VAL A 808 -12.25 22.73 -9.52
C VAL A 808 -12.92 21.79 -8.52
N ARG A 809 -13.24 20.57 -8.97
CA ARG A 809 -13.92 19.54 -8.17
C ARG A 809 -13.04 18.33 -7.91
N PHE A 810 -13.07 17.79 -6.69
CA PHE A 810 -12.38 16.56 -6.33
C PHE A 810 -13.33 15.35 -6.38
N LEU A 811 -12.87 14.25 -7.00
CA LEU A 811 -13.51 12.95 -7.24
C LEU A 811 -12.51 11.82 -6.88
N ASP A 812 -12.68 10.57 -7.35
CA ASP A 812 -11.81 9.41 -7.07
C ASP A 812 -11.47 8.64 -8.37
N PRO A 813 -10.22 8.18 -8.62
CA PRO A 813 -9.86 7.55 -9.90
C PRO A 813 -10.61 6.24 -10.18
N GLY A 814 -11.08 5.56 -9.14
CA GLY A 814 -11.85 4.33 -9.21
C GLY A 814 -13.35 4.50 -9.45
N MET A 815 -13.87 5.74 -9.55
CA MET A 815 -15.29 6.02 -9.84
C MET A 815 -15.77 5.42 -11.17
N PHE A 816 -14.86 5.18 -12.10
CA PHE A 816 -15.18 4.83 -13.48
C PHE A 816 -14.99 3.34 -13.72
N ASP A 817 -16.05 2.63 -14.14
CA ASP A 817 -15.95 1.24 -14.57
C ASP A 817 -15.30 1.22 -15.96
N ILE A 818 -14.00 0.85 -16.00
CA ILE A 818 -13.10 1.12 -17.15
C ILE A 818 -13.56 0.46 -18.46
N GLY A 819 -14.49 -0.50 -18.40
CA GLY A 819 -15.03 -1.21 -19.56
C GLY A 819 -14.05 -2.16 -20.26
N LEU A 820 -12.80 -2.21 -19.79
CA LEU A 820 -11.71 -3.01 -20.31
C LEU A 820 -11.33 -4.10 -19.30
N SER A 821 -11.24 -5.34 -19.77
CA SER A 821 -10.66 -6.46 -19.03
C SER A 821 -9.14 -6.32 -18.83
N GLU A 822 -8.55 -7.10 -17.91
CA GLU A 822 -7.07 -7.21 -17.81
C GLU A 822 -6.43 -7.75 -19.11
N GLU A 823 -7.23 -8.36 -20.00
CA GLU A 823 -6.83 -8.93 -21.28
C GLU A 823 -6.97 -7.93 -22.45
N GLU A 824 -7.75 -6.85 -22.29
CA GLU A 824 -7.80 -5.70 -23.21
C GLU A 824 -6.81 -4.58 -22.84
N MET A 825 -6.29 -4.58 -21.59
CA MET A 825 -5.26 -3.66 -21.12
C MET A 825 -3.82 -4.17 -21.35
N ALA A 826 -3.62 -5.24 -22.15
CA ALA A 826 -2.35 -5.95 -22.36
C ALA A 826 -2.02 -6.19 -23.86
#